data_AF-A0AAW4JN27-F1
#
_entry.id   AF-A0AAW4JN27-F1
#
_cell.length_a   1.000
_cell.length_b   1.000
_cell.length_c   1.000
_cell.angle_alpha   90.00
_cell.angle_beta   90.00
_cell.angle_gamma   90.00
#
_symmetry.space_group_name_H-M   'P 1'
#
loop_
_entity.id
_entity.type
_entity.pdbx_description
1 polymer ?
#
loop_
_entity_poly.entity_id
_entity_poly.type
_entity_poly.pdbx_seq_one_letter_code
_entity_poly.pdbx_strand_id
1 'polypeptide(L)'
;MDTYDPEPALRDVVTTVEGWYERPDRTLNESSRLRFVDKVVTVCGWAPAGTVPALLAALNEPRGPGDLAPPQAELLAEATRQAESVAAAVADLAGDDADDERRAAAALTVAGRLPRLPLQHESPWDRARGEAWRRTTELLTAQPAPVRQVVFDVLTVPGEHRAGQGTLIRAVRSGGGIDGAFWLDRLGGQAWLGFGGWSTNLIRFTWESIQAEASAGRTNPAALATWRRTRIERPLSNISDEADRMWPIPNVGEQWADRAIADIEAMPADRRSAWQALLAHCPVEADKAKPTAGWRRQGRSLVGAVGADEFTARLDDWLPLVGQARTLPLRWTTCCPGHLADVPPRVVDRYNVGLLWGLIWMRAMCPPSQESLRSLGQIAERAARKIPGHGPASPKLANVAVAALVDTDHPAALAQLARLSSRLTYKSTLRLVEKGLTRHAEALGVSREDVEEMALPGFGLPLADKLGDCSYELEVRGADAQLVWRNADGKVVKAPPAQVRRDHGEEVKELKATVVDVAATLVATRDRLEGLLRRDRSWTVEQWRERFLDHPLARALARRLVWTVDGVACCWAGEALRTVDAAVFEPADDATVRLWHPVLDPDAVGPWRDFLTRHAITQPFKQAHREQYLLTDAERATSMYSNRFAAHVVLQHRLNALLSRRGWSYVQHRNDGASYSLPWLALPDWGLRAELGVAGIEDRGDDLVFDTMGTDQLFFIRGERLPVPLTEVPPVVLSEVMRDVDLFVAAAGVGADPDWYDGGPGGRYRDYWAQSSFGELAPTGRTRRDVLADLIPRLAIADRCTLTDRFLEVRGDLHTYRIHCGSGNILIAPDERYLCVIPDSAKAKEPEMFLPFEGDSRLGEILSKALLLAADKKIKDPVILRQL
;
A
#
# COMPACT_ATOMS: atom_id res chain seq x y z
N MET A 1 51.39 17.78 19.87
CA MET A 1 51.31 16.36 19.49
C MET A 1 52.71 15.96 19.13
N ASP A 2 53.30 15.02 19.88
CA ASP A 2 54.64 14.50 19.60
C ASP A 2 54.72 14.05 18.14
N THR A 3 55.86 14.29 17.50
CA THR A 3 56.18 13.79 16.15
C THR A 3 55.87 12.30 16.07
N TYR A 4 55.05 11.90 15.09
CA TYR A 4 54.76 10.50 14.81
C TYR A 4 56.07 9.71 14.69
N ASP A 5 56.22 8.69 15.53
CA ASP A 5 57.32 7.73 15.47
C ASP A 5 56.77 6.38 14.97
N PRO A 6 57.21 5.89 13.80
CA PRO A 6 56.71 4.66 13.23
C PRO A 6 57.15 3.40 14.01
N GLU A 7 58.26 3.45 14.76
CA GLU A 7 58.79 2.26 15.46
C GLU A 7 57.90 1.80 16.63
N PRO A 8 57.45 2.69 17.56
CA PRO A 8 56.48 2.33 18.60
C PRO A 8 55.13 1.89 18.03
N ALA A 9 54.69 2.49 16.92
CA ALA A 9 53.44 2.12 16.26
C ALA A 9 53.52 0.72 15.63
N LEU A 10 54.66 0.37 15.05
CA LEU A 10 54.88 -0.96 14.48
C LEU A 10 54.92 -2.02 15.58
N ARG A 11 55.59 -1.74 16.69
CA ARG A 11 55.62 -2.62 17.87
C ARG A 11 54.23 -2.83 18.47
N ASP A 12 53.45 -1.77 18.62
CA ASP A 12 52.07 -1.82 19.11
C ASP A 12 51.17 -2.68 18.19
N VAL A 13 51.34 -2.55 16.87
CA VAL A 13 50.65 -3.39 15.88
C VAL A 13 51.00 -4.86 16.06
N VAL A 14 52.28 -5.20 16.18
CA VAL A 14 52.77 -6.57 16.37
C VAL A 14 52.18 -7.17 17.65
N THR A 15 52.38 -6.51 18.80
CA THR A 15 51.90 -6.97 20.11
C THR A 15 50.37 -7.10 20.18
N THR A 16 49.63 -6.19 19.54
CA THR A 16 48.15 -6.26 19.51
C THR A 16 47.66 -7.45 18.68
N VAL A 17 48.34 -7.80 17.59
CA VAL A 17 47.91 -8.90 16.71
C VAL A 17 48.33 -10.27 17.26
N GLU A 18 49.43 -10.35 18.01
CA GLU A 18 49.76 -11.54 18.82
C GLU A 18 48.64 -11.90 19.81
N GLY A 19 47.88 -10.92 20.30
CA GLY A 19 46.69 -11.16 21.12
C GLY A 19 45.49 -11.79 20.38
N TRP A 20 45.50 -11.87 19.04
CA TRP A 20 44.40 -12.46 18.25
C TRP A 20 44.45 -14.00 18.18
N TYR A 21 45.47 -14.62 18.78
CA TYR A 21 45.64 -16.07 18.89
C TYR A 21 44.86 -16.64 20.10
N GLU A 22 43.53 -16.58 20.10
CA GLU A 22 42.67 -17.22 21.13
C GLU A 22 41.94 -18.49 20.61
N ARG A 23 42.59 -19.29 19.74
CA ARG A 23 42.12 -20.66 19.44
C ARG A 23 43.24 -21.69 19.65
N PRO A 24 42.92 -22.92 20.10
CA PRO A 24 43.92 -23.94 20.43
C PRO A 24 44.84 -24.34 19.25
N ASP A 25 44.45 -24.03 18.01
CA ASP A 25 45.12 -24.44 16.78
C ASP A 25 46.06 -23.37 16.17
N ARG A 26 46.19 -22.19 16.80
CA ARG A 26 47.07 -21.09 16.33
C ARG A 26 46.82 -20.64 14.87
N THR A 27 45.60 -20.78 14.34
CA THR A 27 45.27 -20.34 12.97
C THR A 27 44.68 -18.92 12.92
N LEU A 28 45.06 -18.13 11.91
CA LEU A 28 44.44 -16.83 11.63
C LEU A 28 43.29 -17.01 10.62
N ASN A 29 42.09 -16.54 10.96
CA ASN A 29 41.01 -16.42 9.98
C ASN A 29 41.33 -15.32 8.95
N GLU A 30 40.65 -15.35 7.81
CA GLU A 30 40.88 -14.43 6.69
C GLU A 30 40.77 -12.95 7.09
N SER A 31 39.81 -12.58 7.95
CA SER A 31 39.68 -11.22 8.48
C SER A 31 40.91 -10.78 9.29
N SER A 32 41.46 -11.66 10.13
CA SER A 32 42.65 -11.35 10.94
C SER A 32 43.92 -11.26 10.08
N ARG A 33 44.03 -12.08 9.02
CA ARG A 33 45.10 -12.00 8.02
C ARG A 33 45.09 -10.64 7.30
N LEU A 34 43.91 -10.22 6.81
CA LEU A 34 43.72 -8.93 6.13
C LEU A 34 44.07 -7.75 7.06
N ARG A 35 43.59 -7.77 8.30
CA ARG A 35 43.88 -6.70 9.27
C ARG A 35 45.37 -6.58 9.62
N PHE A 36 46.12 -7.69 9.67
CA PHE A 36 47.56 -7.64 9.91
C PHE A 36 48.29 -6.92 8.76
N VAL A 37 47.98 -7.30 7.52
CA VAL A 37 48.53 -6.65 6.31
C VAL A 37 48.19 -5.15 6.32
N ASP A 38 46.92 -4.78 6.49
CA ASP A 38 46.48 -3.38 6.51
C ASP A 38 47.20 -2.56 7.59
N LYS A 39 47.44 -3.13 8.77
CA LYS A 39 48.13 -2.46 9.87
C LYS A 39 49.61 -2.20 9.56
N VAL A 40 50.33 -3.18 9.05
CA VAL A 40 51.74 -3.03 8.64
C VAL A 40 51.86 -2.03 7.51
N VAL A 41 50.99 -2.11 6.49
CA VAL A 41 50.93 -1.17 5.37
C VAL A 41 50.67 0.25 5.85
N THR A 42 49.78 0.45 6.82
CA THR A 42 49.47 1.78 7.38
C THR A 42 50.69 2.41 8.06
N VAL A 43 51.42 1.64 8.89
CA VAL A 43 52.58 2.16 9.63
C VAL A 43 53.76 2.39 8.70
N CYS A 44 54.08 1.42 7.84
CA CYS A 44 55.26 1.49 6.98
C CYS A 44 55.02 2.37 5.74
N GLY A 45 53.85 2.30 5.12
CA GLY A 45 53.57 2.98 3.84
C GLY A 45 53.52 4.51 3.93
N TRP A 46 53.14 5.07 5.09
CA TRP A 46 53.13 6.51 5.35
C TRP A 46 54.30 6.99 6.21
N ALA A 47 55.29 6.13 6.49
CA ALA A 47 56.47 6.51 7.27
C ALA A 47 57.33 7.55 6.52
N PRO A 48 58.17 8.33 7.24
CA PRO A 48 59.09 9.27 6.63
C PRO A 48 59.96 8.64 5.52
N ALA A 49 60.33 9.44 4.52
CA ALA A 49 61.16 8.97 3.42
C ALA A 49 62.50 8.44 3.95
N GLY A 50 62.92 7.26 3.49
CA GLY A 50 64.17 6.61 3.92
C GLY A 50 64.05 5.67 5.13
N THR A 51 62.95 5.70 5.89
CA THR A 51 62.78 4.78 7.05
C THR A 51 62.03 3.49 6.70
N VAL A 52 61.31 3.46 5.58
CA VAL A 52 60.49 2.30 5.15
C VAL A 52 61.32 1.00 5.01
N PRO A 53 62.48 0.99 4.33
CA PRO A 53 63.28 -0.24 4.21
C PRO A 53 63.78 -0.75 5.57
N ALA A 54 64.12 0.18 6.49
CA ALA A 54 64.59 -0.17 7.83
C ALA A 54 63.45 -0.77 8.69
N LEU A 55 62.24 -0.19 8.63
CA LEU A 55 61.06 -0.70 9.34
C LEU A 55 60.65 -2.09 8.84
N LEU A 56 60.68 -2.32 7.53
CA LEU A 56 60.34 -3.62 6.93
C LEU A 56 61.44 -4.67 7.17
N ALA A 57 62.71 -4.26 7.22
CA ALA A 57 63.82 -5.13 7.62
C ALA A 57 63.70 -5.57 9.09
N ALA A 58 63.31 -4.66 9.99
CA ALA A 58 63.13 -4.96 11.41
C ALA A 58 62.05 -6.01 11.69
N LEU A 59 61.05 -6.15 10.81
CA LEU A 59 60.02 -7.21 10.90
C LEU A 59 60.54 -8.61 10.51
N ASN A 60 61.66 -8.68 9.77
CA ASN A 60 62.27 -9.93 9.31
C ASN A 60 63.35 -10.45 10.27
N GLU A 61 63.71 -9.71 11.33
CA GLU A 61 64.75 -10.12 12.27
C GLU A 61 64.24 -11.16 13.27
N PRO A 62 64.87 -12.35 13.41
CA PRO A 62 64.42 -13.44 14.29
C PRO A 62 64.34 -13.11 15.80
N ARG A 63 64.81 -11.93 16.21
CA ARG A 63 64.77 -11.39 17.59
C ARG A 63 64.57 -9.86 17.62
N GLY A 64 64.10 -9.27 16.52
CA GLY A 64 63.78 -7.84 16.44
C GLY A 64 62.47 -7.54 17.19
N PRO A 65 62.00 -6.28 17.19
CA PRO A 65 60.73 -5.87 17.82
C PRO A 65 59.46 -6.56 17.27
N GLY A 66 59.61 -7.53 16.37
CA GLY A 66 58.55 -8.15 15.58
C GLY A 66 58.06 -9.54 16.02
N ASP A 67 58.81 -10.33 16.82
CA ASP A 67 58.56 -11.76 17.20
C ASP A 67 57.34 -12.46 16.54
N LEU A 68 57.32 -12.48 15.19
CA LEU A 68 56.09 -12.75 14.46
C LEU A 68 55.77 -14.24 14.58
N ALA A 69 54.54 -14.55 14.95
CA ALA A 69 54.05 -15.92 14.90
C ALA A 69 54.08 -16.45 13.43
N PRO A 70 54.28 -17.76 13.20
CA PRO A 70 54.49 -18.31 11.85
C PRO A 70 53.44 -17.88 10.80
N PRO A 71 52.11 -17.81 11.11
CA PRO A 71 51.11 -17.33 10.15
C PRO A 71 51.21 -15.83 9.79
N GLN A 72 51.82 -15.00 10.65
CA GLN A 72 52.10 -13.59 10.34
C GLN A 72 53.33 -13.45 9.44
N ALA A 73 54.37 -14.26 9.67
CA ALA A 73 55.56 -14.30 8.84
C ALA A 73 55.23 -14.67 7.37
N GLU A 74 54.27 -15.58 7.16
CA GLU A 74 53.75 -15.91 5.81
C GLU A 74 53.12 -14.71 5.08
N LEU A 75 52.59 -13.73 5.81
CA LEU A 75 51.94 -12.54 5.24
C LEU A 75 52.91 -11.37 5.02
N LEU A 76 54.13 -11.46 5.53
CA LEU A 76 55.08 -10.34 5.51
C LEU A 76 55.52 -9.97 4.10
N ALA A 77 55.65 -10.94 3.19
CA ALA A 77 55.94 -10.66 1.77
C ALA A 77 54.85 -9.81 1.12
N GLU A 78 53.58 -10.08 1.45
CA GLU A 78 52.46 -9.30 0.93
C GLU A 78 52.37 -7.91 1.57
N ALA A 79 52.54 -7.84 2.90
CA ALA A 79 52.57 -6.58 3.63
C ALA A 79 53.71 -5.66 3.16
N THR A 80 54.89 -6.21 2.92
CA THR A 80 56.08 -5.52 2.38
C THR A 80 55.75 -4.91 1.01
N ARG A 81 55.28 -5.73 0.07
CA ARG A 81 54.94 -5.29 -1.29
C ARG A 81 53.90 -4.17 -1.28
N GLN A 82 52.86 -4.30 -0.46
CA GLN A 82 51.82 -3.28 -0.34
C GLN A 82 52.34 -1.99 0.35
N ALA A 83 53.17 -2.11 1.38
CA ALA A 83 53.76 -0.96 2.07
C ALA A 83 54.71 -0.17 1.16
N GLU A 84 55.56 -0.87 0.38
CA GLU A 84 56.43 -0.26 -0.62
C GLU A 84 55.62 0.44 -1.72
N SER A 85 54.52 -0.16 -2.17
CA SER A 85 53.61 0.45 -3.14
C SER A 85 52.99 1.76 -2.62
N VAL A 86 52.56 1.79 -1.36
CA VAL A 86 52.04 3.03 -0.74
C VAL A 86 53.15 4.06 -0.56
N ALA A 87 54.34 3.65 -0.10
CA ALA A 87 55.47 4.55 0.08
C ALA A 87 55.94 5.17 -1.25
N ALA A 88 55.97 4.37 -2.33
CA ALA A 88 56.26 4.85 -3.68
C ALA A 88 55.21 5.86 -4.16
N ALA A 89 53.92 5.57 -3.94
CA ALA A 89 52.85 6.50 -4.28
C ALA A 89 52.94 7.81 -3.48
N VAL A 90 53.28 7.75 -2.19
CA VAL A 90 53.54 8.93 -1.35
C VAL A 90 54.72 9.73 -1.88
N ALA A 91 55.79 9.08 -2.35
CA ALA A 91 56.94 9.73 -2.95
C ALA A 91 56.60 10.40 -4.29
N ASP A 92 55.85 9.72 -5.16
CA ASP A 92 55.39 10.27 -6.45
C ASP A 92 54.49 11.51 -6.26
N LEU A 93 53.70 11.56 -5.19
CA LEU A 93 52.87 12.73 -4.87
C LEU A 93 53.66 13.89 -4.23
N ALA A 94 54.77 13.59 -3.55
CA ALA A 94 55.60 14.58 -2.87
C ALA A 94 56.73 15.14 -3.76
N GLY A 95 57.13 14.40 -4.79
CA GLY A 95 58.20 14.77 -5.71
C GLY A 95 57.72 15.57 -6.92
N ASP A 96 58.66 16.25 -7.58
CA ASP A 96 58.39 17.06 -8.76
C ASP A 96 58.48 16.28 -10.09
N ASP A 97 59.10 15.08 -10.07
CA ASP A 97 59.47 14.32 -11.28
C ASP A 97 58.33 13.50 -11.92
N ALA A 98 57.19 13.35 -11.25
CA ALA A 98 56.05 12.58 -11.76
C ALA A 98 55.13 13.45 -12.65
N ASP A 99 54.63 12.89 -13.75
CA ASP A 99 53.57 13.50 -14.56
C ASP A 99 52.18 13.35 -13.93
N ASP A 100 51.16 14.00 -14.51
CA ASP A 100 49.80 14.00 -13.97
C ASP A 100 49.15 12.60 -13.95
N GLU A 101 49.47 11.72 -14.90
CA GLU A 101 48.91 10.36 -14.94
C GLU A 101 49.48 9.50 -13.80
N ARG A 102 50.80 9.57 -13.60
CA ARG A 102 51.48 8.89 -12.51
C ARG A 102 51.05 9.43 -11.14
N ARG A 103 50.90 10.76 -11.01
CA ARG A 103 50.37 11.39 -9.80
C ARG A 103 48.92 10.96 -9.53
N ALA A 104 48.08 10.83 -10.56
CA ALA A 104 46.70 10.37 -10.40
C ALA A 104 46.64 8.91 -9.93
N ALA A 105 47.44 8.02 -10.52
CA ALA A 105 47.54 6.62 -10.07
C ALA A 105 48.07 6.50 -8.62
N ALA A 106 49.07 7.31 -8.28
CA ALA A 106 49.60 7.40 -6.91
C ALA A 106 48.54 7.91 -5.93
N ALA A 107 47.79 8.95 -6.31
CA ALA A 107 46.70 9.53 -5.51
C ALA A 107 45.58 8.52 -5.22
N LEU A 108 45.18 7.73 -6.23
CA LEU A 108 44.20 6.65 -6.05
C LEU A 108 44.73 5.52 -5.18
N THR A 109 46.02 5.18 -5.30
CA THR A 109 46.68 4.17 -4.45
C THR A 109 46.65 4.57 -2.98
N VAL A 110 47.07 5.79 -2.64
CA VAL A 110 47.06 6.26 -1.24
C VAL A 110 45.64 6.41 -0.70
N ALA A 111 44.70 6.92 -1.49
CA ALA A 111 43.30 7.07 -1.08
C ALA A 111 42.61 5.70 -0.86
N GLY A 112 42.93 4.70 -1.68
CA GLY A 112 42.36 3.36 -1.60
C GLY A 112 42.91 2.50 -0.45
N ARG A 113 44.09 2.83 0.08
CA ARG A 113 44.77 2.08 1.15
C ARG A 113 44.67 2.71 2.53
N LEU A 114 43.96 3.83 2.66
CA LEU A 114 43.81 4.51 3.95
C LEU A 114 43.11 3.62 4.99
N PRO A 115 43.59 3.61 6.25
CA PRO A 115 42.94 2.89 7.32
C PRO A 115 41.60 3.55 7.68
N ARG A 116 40.76 2.84 8.45
CA ARG A 116 39.58 3.48 9.08
C ARG A 116 40.02 4.66 9.94
N LEU A 117 39.22 5.74 9.96
CA LEU A 117 39.47 6.93 10.77
C LEU A 117 39.80 6.56 12.24
N PRO A 118 40.76 7.26 12.87
CA PRO A 118 41.17 6.98 14.25
C PRO A 118 40.01 7.17 15.23
N LEU A 119 39.97 6.34 16.28
CA LEU A 119 39.12 6.57 17.45
C LEU A 119 39.81 7.61 18.35
N GLN A 120 39.08 8.23 19.29
CA GLN A 120 39.64 9.27 20.19
C GLN A 120 40.71 8.75 21.19
N HIS A 121 41.13 7.48 21.11
CA HIS A 121 42.15 6.91 21.99
C HIS A 121 43.56 7.26 21.49
N GLU A 122 44.50 7.46 22.42
CA GLU A 122 45.89 7.83 22.12
C GLU A 122 46.84 6.61 22.11
N SER A 123 46.55 5.58 21.30
CA SER A 123 47.53 4.51 21.06
C SER A 123 48.56 4.91 19.99
N PRO A 124 49.79 4.35 19.99
CA PRO A 124 50.73 4.49 18.89
C PRO A 124 50.12 4.12 17.52
N TRP A 125 49.29 3.06 17.46
CA TRP A 125 48.50 2.71 16.29
C TRP A 125 47.53 3.83 15.85
N ASP A 126 46.79 4.44 16.78
CA ASP A 126 45.87 5.53 16.47
C ASP A 126 46.59 6.79 15.95
N ARG A 127 47.77 7.08 16.49
CA ARG A 127 48.66 8.15 15.99
C ARG A 127 49.12 7.86 14.56
N ALA A 128 49.51 6.62 14.26
CA ALA A 128 49.89 6.20 12.90
C ALA A 128 48.74 6.36 11.90
N ARG A 129 47.52 5.95 12.29
CA ARG A 129 46.32 6.16 11.47
C ARG A 129 46.06 7.64 11.24
N GLY A 130 46.15 8.46 12.28
CA GLY A 130 45.99 9.91 12.20
C GLY A 130 46.99 10.55 11.23
N GLU A 131 48.25 10.12 11.30
CA GLU A 131 49.32 10.59 10.42
C GLU A 131 49.09 10.18 8.95
N ALA A 132 48.70 8.93 8.68
CA ALA A 132 48.37 8.48 7.33
C ALA A 132 47.24 9.33 6.71
N TRP A 133 46.20 9.62 7.50
CA TRP A 133 45.11 10.52 7.09
C TRP A 133 45.60 11.95 6.84
N ARG A 134 46.36 12.53 7.79
CA ARG A 134 46.90 13.89 7.69
C ARG A 134 47.75 14.06 6.43
N ARG A 135 48.76 13.20 6.26
CA ARG A 135 49.70 13.24 5.14
C ARG A 135 49.00 13.03 3.80
N THR A 136 48.04 12.09 3.73
CA THR A 136 47.26 11.89 2.50
C THR A 136 46.44 13.14 2.15
N THR A 137 45.77 13.76 3.13
CA THR A 137 44.98 14.97 2.86
C THR A 137 45.84 16.16 2.42
N GLU A 138 47.02 16.33 3.01
CA GLU A 138 47.96 17.39 2.63
C GLU A 138 48.47 17.17 1.20
N LEU A 139 48.91 15.94 0.88
CA LEU A 139 49.40 15.58 -0.45
C LEU A 139 48.34 15.76 -1.53
N LEU A 140 47.12 15.29 -1.29
CA LEU A 140 46.01 15.44 -2.25
C LEU A 140 45.62 16.91 -2.46
N THR A 141 45.68 17.73 -1.41
CA THR A 141 45.36 19.16 -1.51
C THR A 141 46.39 19.89 -2.38
N ALA A 142 47.66 19.50 -2.30
CA ALA A 142 48.75 20.12 -3.04
C ALA A 142 48.84 19.72 -4.53
N GLN A 143 48.18 18.63 -4.95
CA GLN A 143 48.27 18.14 -6.34
C GLN A 143 47.65 19.11 -7.36
N PRO A 144 48.08 19.11 -8.64
CA PRO A 144 47.44 19.87 -9.71
C PRO A 144 45.94 19.54 -9.89
N ALA A 145 45.17 20.48 -10.43
CA ALA A 145 43.73 20.30 -10.63
C ALA A 145 43.35 19.05 -11.45
N PRO A 146 44.04 18.69 -12.56
CA PRO A 146 43.74 17.46 -13.31
C PRO A 146 43.87 16.19 -12.47
N VAL A 147 44.93 16.09 -11.66
CA VAL A 147 45.16 14.97 -10.74
C VAL A 147 44.06 14.90 -9.69
N ARG A 148 43.72 16.03 -9.09
CA ARG A 148 42.64 16.14 -8.11
C ARG A 148 41.27 15.78 -8.70
N GLN A 149 41.01 16.13 -9.96
CA GLN A 149 39.77 15.79 -10.67
C GLN A 149 39.60 14.26 -10.79
N VAL A 150 40.64 13.53 -11.19
CA VAL A 150 40.59 12.05 -11.29
C VAL A 150 40.23 11.42 -9.94
N VAL A 151 40.84 11.90 -8.85
CA VAL A 151 40.53 11.42 -7.50
C VAL A 151 39.10 11.78 -7.11
N PHE A 152 38.66 13.01 -7.40
CA PHE A 152 37.30 13.45 -7.15
C PHE A 152 36.26 12.56 -7.85
N ASP A 153 36.47 12.25 -9.13
CA ASP A 153 35.57 11.43 -9.95
C ASP A 153 35.47 9.99 -9.43
N VAL A 154 36.56 9.41 -8.91
CA VAL A 154 36.51 8.08 -8.27
C VAL A 154 35.84 8.13 -6.91
N LEU A 155 36.03 9.21 -6.15
CA LEU A 155 35.41 9.37 -4.83
C LEU A 155 33.92 9.72 -4.91
N THR A 156 33.40 10.16 -6.07
CA THR A 156 32.01 10.62 -6.23
C THR A 156 31.19 9.70 -7.12
N VAL A 157 30.98 8.48 -6.63
CA VAL A 157 30.05 7.50 -7.24
C VAL A 157 28.78 7.43 -6.39
N PRO A 158 27.61 7.82 -6.93
CA PRO A 158 26.37 7.80 -6.15
C PRO A 158 26.07 6.43 -5.52
N GLY A 159 25.72 6.43 -4.23
CA GLY A 159 25.44 5.20 -3.50
C GLY A 159 26.68 4.44 -3.01
N GLU A 160 27.90 4.85 -3.35
CA GLU A 160 29.12 4.37 -2.69
C GLU A 160 29.44 5.22 -1.45
N HIS A 161 29.66 4.59 -0.29
CA HIS A 161 30.12 5.28 0.91
C HIS A 161 31.36 4.59 1.49
N ARG A 162 32.49 5.27 1.55
CA ARG A 162 33.72 4.76 2.17
C ARG A 162 34.02 5.51 3.48
N ALA A 163 34.61 4.81 4.45
CA ALA A 163 35.03 5.44 5.70
C ALA A 163 36.00 6.59 5.40
N GLY A 164 35.71 7.80 5.88
CA GLY A 164 36.54 8.98 5.65
C GLY A 164 36.51 9.56 4.22
N GLN A 165 35.65 9.07 3.33
CA GLN A 165 35.42 9.64 1.98
C GLN A 165 35.13 11.14 2.02
N GLY A 166 34.32 11.60 2.99
CA GLY A 166 34.03 13.03 3.17
C GLY A 166 35.27 13.88 3.49
N THR A 167 36.26 13.30 4.17
CA THR A 167 37.54 13.96 4.48
C THR A 167 38.39 14.10 3.22
N LEU A 168 38.47 13.04 2.39
CA LEU A 168 39.20 13.09 1.13
C LEU A 168 38.59 14.06 0.13
N ILE A 169 37.26 14.06 -0.01
CA ILE A 169 36.55 14.99 -0.87
C ILE A 169 36.79 16.44 -0.43
N ARG A 170 36.89 16.70 0.88
CA ARG A 170 37.25 18.02 1.38
C ARG A 170 38.68 18.42 0.96
N ALA A 171 39.66 17.54 1.12
CA ALA A 171 41.06 17.80 0.77
C ALA A 171 41.25 18.08 -0.74
N VAL A 172 40.66 17.23 -1.59
CA VAL A 172 40.70 17.38 -3.05
C VAL A 172 40.05 18.70 -3.49
N ARG A 173 38.98 19.14 -2.81
CA ARG A 173 38.29 20.40 -3.11
C ARG A 173 38.98 21.64 -2.58
N SER A 174 39.73 21.58 -1.47
CA SER A 174 40.36 22.77 -0.89
C SER A 174 41.36 23.44 -1.82
N GLY A 175 41.91 22.72 -2.80
CA GLY A 175 42.80 23.28 -3.83
C GLY A 175 42.09 24.03 -4.97
N GLY A 176 40.75 24.05 -5.02
CA GLY A 176 39.96 24.70 -6.08
C GLY A 176 40.00 23.99 -7.45
N GLY A 177 39.36 24.58 -8.46
CA GLY A 177 39.49 24.14 -9.86
C GLY A 177 38.93 22.76 -10.22
N ILE A 178 38.07 22.17 -9.37
CA ILE A 178 37.35 20.92 -9.66
C ILE A 178 36.11 21.24 -10.50
N ASP A 179 35.98 20.57 -11.63
CA ASP A 179 34.79 20.61 -12.49
C ASP A 179 33.72 19.63 -11.96
N GLY A 180 32.51 20.14 -11.78
CA GLY A 180 31.36 19.38 -11.31
C GLY A 180 30.48 18.80 -12.41
N ALA A 181 30.71 19.13 -13.69
CA ALA A 181 29.83 18.73 -14.80
C ALA A 181 29.61 17.21 -14.86
N PHE A 182 30.69 16.43 -14.85
CA PHE A 182 30.62 14.97 -14.87
C PHE A 182 29.93 14.38 -13.63
N TRP A 183 30.11 15.01 -12.46
CA TRP A 183 29.40 14.65 -11.24
C TRP A 183 27.88 14.86 -11.39
N LEU A 184 27.47 15.98 -11.99
CA LEU A 184 26.07 16.28 -12.24
C LEU A 184 25.46 15.33 -13.28
N ASP A 185 26.19 14.96 -14.33
CA ASP A 185 25.73 13.98 -15.34
C ASP A 185 25.46 12.60 -14.73
N ARG A 186 26.30 12.15 -13.79
CA ARG A 186 26.08 10.90 -13.04
C ARG A 186 24.81 10.93 -12.19
N LEU A 187 24.44 12.11 -11.69
CA LEU A 187 23.15 12.33 -11.02
C LEU A 187 22.01 12.52 -12.02
N GLY A 188 22.30 12.98 -13.24
CA GLY A 188 21.37 13.18 -14.33
C GLY A 188 20.75 11.87 -14.86
N GLY A 189 21.54 10.79 -14.89
CA GLY A 189 21.13 9.50 -15.44
C GLY A 189 20.09 8.71 -14.64
N GLN A 190 19.78 9.10 -13.39
CA GLN A 190 18.82 8.40 -12.53
C GLN A 190 18.30 9.29 -11.39
N ALA A 191 17.06 9.10 -10.91
CA ALA A 191 16.56 9.85 -9.77
C ALA A 191 16.98 9.20 -8.44
N TRP A 192 17.61 9.99 -7.58
CA TRP A 192 18.00 9.56 -6.24
C TRP A 192 17.00 10.09 -5.20
N LEU A 193 16.66 9.25 -4.23
CA LEU A 193 15.80 9.63 -3.09
C LEU A 193 16.49 10.70 -2.21
N GLY A 194 17.81 10.68 -2.15
CA GLY A 194 18.66 11.64 -1.45
C GLY A 194 20.11 11.15 -1.39
N PHE A 195 21.03 11.99 -0.93
CA PHE A 195 22.46 11.66 -0.82
C PHE A 195 22.84 10.83 0.43
N GLY A 196 21.87 10.45 1.29
CA GLY A 196 22.10 9.57 2.44
C GLY A 196 23.20 10.06 3.40
N GLY A 197 24.20 9.21 3.69
CA GLY A 197 25.28 9.42 4.66
C GLY A 197 26.35 10.47 4.30
N TRP A 198 26.27 11.09 3.12
CA TRP A 198 27.37 11.86 2.54
C TRP A 198 27.67 13.20 3.24
N SER A 199 28.90 13.71 3.08
CA SER A 199 29.35 14.92 3.81
C SER A 199 28.65 16.20 3.35
N THR A 200 28.43 17.14 4.27
CA THR A 200 27.90 18.49 3.99
C THR A 200 28.71 19.23 2.92
N ASN A 201 30.01 18.95 2.81
CA ASN A 201 30.87 19.56 1.79
C ASN A 201 30.41 19.20 0.37
N LEU A 202 30.05 17.93 0.12
CA LEU A 202 29.64 17.47 -1.20
C LEU A 202 28.23 17.94 -1.56
N ILE A 203 27.33 18.06 -0.58
CA ILE A 203 26.02 18.69 -0.78
C ILE A 203 26.22 20.15 -1.23
N ARG A 204 27.13 20.88 -0.60
CA ARG A 204 27.48 22.25 -1.01
C ARG A 204 28.13 22.31 -2.39
N PHE A 205 29.08 21.42 -2.67
CA PHE A 205 29.71 21.34 -4.00
C PHE A 205 28.71 21.09 -5.12
N THR A 206 27.77 20.18 -4.87
CA THR A 206 26.73 19.85 -5.84
C THR A 206 25.89 21.09 -6.15
N TRP A 207 25.56 21.89 -5.14
CA TRP A 207 24.87 23.17 -5.33
C TRP A 207 25.72 24.17 -6.13
N GLU A 208 26.98 24.38 -5.75
CA GLU A 208 27.92 25.27 -6.47
C GLU A 208 28.06 24.85 -7.95
N SER A 209 28.12 23.54 -8.20
CA SER A 209 28.21 22.98 -9.56
C SER A 209 26.93 23.23 -10.35
N ILE A 210 25.76 23.05 -9.73
CA ILE A 210 24.46 23.34 -10.36
C ILE A 210 24.40 24.83 -10.76
N GLN A 211 24.85 25.74 -9.89
CA GLN A 211 24.87 27.17 -10.17
C GLN A 211 25.84 27.54 -11.31
N ALA A 212 27.02 26.91 -11.33
CA ALA A 212 28.01 27.10 -12.39
C ALA A 212 27.49 26.65 -13.75
N GLU A 213 26.92 25.45 -13.83
CA GLU A 213 26.31 24.91 -15.07
C GLU A 213 25.13 25.75 -15.55
N ALA A 214 24.25 26.18 -14.63
CA ALA A 214 23.13 27.05 -14.95
C ALA A 214 23.59 28.40 -15.52
N SER A 215 24.67 28.97 -14.98
CA SER A 215 25.28 30.20 -15.50
C SER A 215 25.89 30.01 -16.90
N ALA A 216 26.28 28.78 -17.24
CA ALA A 216 26.75 28.38 -18.56
C ALA A 216 25.61 27.96 -19.52
N GLY A 217 24.34 28.08 -19.11
CA GLY A 217 23.17 27.73 -19.92
C GLY A 217 22.85 26.23 -19.98
N ARG A 218 23.48 25.40 -19.15
CA ARG A 218 23.19 23.96 -19.02
C ARG A 218 22.35 23.69 -17.77
N THR A 219 21.37 22.81 -17.88
CA THR A 219 20.50 22.44 -16.75
C THR A 219 20.61 20.95 -16.44
N ASN A 220 20.64 20.61 -15.15
CA ASN A 220 20.65 19.22 -14.68
C ASN A 220 19.44 18.95 -13.76
N PRO A 221 18.21 18.79 -14.31
CA PRO A 221 16.97 18.71 -13.51
C PRO A 221 16.96 17.58 -12.48
N ALA A 222 17.48 16.39 -12.83
CA ALA A 222 17.52 15.25 -11.91
C ALA A 222 18.55 15.45 -10.77
N ALA A 223 19.66 16.12 -11.04
CA ALA A 223 20.64 16.50 -10.03
C ALA A 223 20.07 17.55 -9.06
N LEU A 224 19.39 18.57 -9.59
CA LEU A 224 18.66 19.57 -8.80
C LEU A 224 17.58 18.92 -7.91
N ALA A 225 16.81 17.98 -8.48
CA ALA A 225 15.80 17.24 -7.74
C ALA A 225 16.40 16.41 -6.60
N THR A 226 17.50 15.71 -6.85
CA THR A 226 18.24 14.94 -5.84
C THR A 226 18.74 15.83 -4.71
N TRP A 227 19.27 17.00 -5.07
CA TRP A 227 19.76 17.98 -4.12
C TRP A 227 18.64 18.51 -3.21
N ARG A 228 17.50 18.90 -3.79
CA ARG A 228 16.32 19.38 -3.05
C ARG A 228 15.79 18.34 -2.07
N ARG A 229 15.72 17.07 -2.48
CA ARG A 229 15.29 15.96 -1.58
C ARG A 229 16.26 15.78 -0.41
N THR A 230 17.56 15.86 -0.66
CA THR A 230 18.57 15.77 0.40
C THR A 230 18.45 16.90 1.42
N ARG A 231 18.15 18.12 0.97
CA ARG A 231 17.94 19.27 1.87
C ARG A 231 16.75 19.06 2.82
N ILE A 232 15.70 18.36 2.36
CA ILE A 232 14.55 18.00 3.21
C ILE A 232 14.97 17.02 4.33
N GLU A 233 15.88 16.09 4.05
CA GLU A 233 16.38 15.13 5.04
C GLU A 233 17.42 15.72 5.99
N ARG A 234 18.21 16.69 5.51
CA ARG A 234 19.29 17.34 6.24
C ARG A 234 19.18 18.86 6.10
N PRO A 235 18.50 19.55 7.04
CA PRO A 235 18.42 21.01 7.02
C PRO A 235 19.83 21.59 7.16
N LEU A 236 20.29 22.31 6.14
CA LEU A 236 21.59 23.00 6.16
C LEU A 236 21.33 24.48 6.46
N SER A 237 21.73 24.95 7.65
CA SER A 237 21.44 26.29 8.17
C SER A 237 22.00 27.47 7.35
N ASN A 238 22.86 27.20 6.36
CA ASN A 238 23.65 28.23 5.67
C ASN A 238 23.50 28.17 4.13
N ILE A 239 22.45 27.54 3.59
CA ILE A 239 22.20 27.50 2.14
C ILE A 239 20.86 28.20 1.84
N SER A 240 20.90 29.14 0.89
CA SER A 240 19.79 30.01 0.51
C SER A 240 18.60 29.23 -0.07
N ASP A 241 17.39 29.80 0.01
CA ASP A 241 16.18 29.31 -0.64
C ASP A 241 16.20 29.47 -2.18
N GLU A 242 17.32 29.92 -2.75
CA GLU A 242 17.49 30.12 -4.21
C GLU A 242 17.24 28.83 -4.99
N ALA A 243 17.62 27.69 -4.43
CA ALA A 243 17.36 26.39 -5.02
C ALA A 243 15.87 26.09 -5.21
N ASP A 244 14.99 26.65 -4.40
CA ASP A 244 13.54 26.44 -4.55
C ASP A 244 12.95 27.28 -5.67
N ARG A 245 13.68 28.29 -6.14
CA ARG A 245 13.27 29.21 -7.21
C ARG A 245 13.94 28.89 -8.55
N MET A 246 14.94 28.02 -8.56
CA MET A 246 15.63 27.59 -9.78
C MET A 246 14.74 26.72 -10.67
N TRP A 247 14.73 27.00 -11.98
CA TRP A 247 13.98 26.20 -12.96
C TRP A 247 14.71 24.89 -13.32
N PRO A 248 14.01 23.74 -13.45
CA PRO A 248 12.58 23.55 -13.19
C PRO A 248 12.22 23.61 -11.71
N ILE A 249 11.12 24.30 -11.38
CA ILE A 249 10.62 24.37 -10.00
C ILE A 249 10.09 23.02 -9.55
N PRO A 250 9.23 22.30 -10.29
CA PRO A 250 8.89 20.92 -9.96
C PRO A 250 10.12 20.00 -10.07
N ASN A 251 10.24 19.02 -9.17
CA ASN A 251 11.21 17.95 -9.34
C ASN A 251 10.72 16.99 -10.43
N VAL A 252 11.62 16.69 -11.38
CA VAL A 252 11.37 15.73 -12.46
C VAL A 252 11.18 14.30 -11.94
N GLY A 253 10.53 13.47 -12.76
CA GLY A 253 10.35 12.04 -12.53
C GLY A 253 8.93 11.65 -12.08
N GLU A 254 8.01 12.60 -12.02
CA GLU A 254 6.58 12.34 -11.84
C GLU A 254 5.82 12.83 -13.06
N GLN A 255 4.83 12.06 -13.53
CA GLN A 255 4.10 12.37 -14.77
C GLN A 255 3.50 13.79 -14.77
N TRP A 256 2.91 14.21 -13.64
CA TRP A 256 2.34 15.55 -13.50
C TRP A 256 3.42 16.64 -13.57
N ALA A 257 4.58 16.40 -12.95
CA ALA A 257 5.66 17.37 -12.85
C ALA A 257 6.35 17.54 -14.21
N ASP A 258 6.65 16.42 -14.87
CA ASP A 258 7.26 16.42 -16.21
C ASP A 258 6.33 17.06 -17.24
N ARG A 259 5.02 16.79 -17.14
CA ARG A 259 4.02 17.46 -18.00
C ARG A 259 3.96 18.96 -17.73
N ALA A 260 3.93 19.39 -16.47
CA ALA A 260 3.91 20.80 -16.11
C ALA A 260 5.17 21.54 -16.59
N ILE A 261 6.34 20.92 -16.46
CA ILE A 261 7.61 21.47 -16.96
C ILE A 261 7.54 21.66 -18.48
N ALA A 262 7.15 20.61 -19.22
CA ALA A 262 7.05 20.66 -20.68
C ALA A 262 6.04 21.72 -21.17
N ASP A 263 4.87 21.78 -20.51
CA ASP A 263 3.84 22.77 -20.85
C ASP A 263 4.35 24.21 -20.64
N ILE A 264 5.06 24.48 -19.54
CA ILE A 264 5.61 25.81 -19.22
C ILE A 264 6.80 26.18 -20.10
N GLU A 265 7.65 25.21 -20.45
CA GLU A 265 8.78 25.44 -21.36
C GLU A 265 8.33 25.78 -22.78
N ALA A 266 7.20 25.23 -23.22
CA ALA A 266 6.58 25.55 -24.50
C ALA A 266 5.95 26.96 -24.55
N MET A 267 5.79 27.64 -23.42
CA MET A 267 5.17 28.97 -23.37
C MET A 267 6.13 30.11 -23.77
N PRO A 268 5.58 31.23 -24.26
CA PRO A 268 6.31 32.49 -24.40
C PRO A 268 6.94 32.95 -23.07
N ALA A 269 8.02 33.74 -23.15
CA ALA A 269 8.84 34.09 -21.98
C ALA A 269 8.07 34.81 -20.87
N ASP A 270 7.18 35.74 -21.21
CA ASP A 270 6.31 36.47 -20.27
C ASP A 270 5.34 35.54 -19.53
N ARG A 271 4.71 34.61 -20.27
CA ARG A 271 3.81 33.59 -19.71
C ARG A 271 4.57 32.61 -18.83
N ARG A 272 5.76 32.17 -19.28
CA ARG A 272 6.65 31.30 -18.52
C ARG A 272 7.04 31.93 -17.18
N SER A 273 7.43 33.21 -17.18
CA SER A 273 7.78 33.92 -15.93
C SER A 273 6.59 34.04 -14.97
N ALA A 274 5.38 34.26 -15.47
CA ALA A 274 4.18 34.30 -14.63
C ALA A 274 3.91 32.93 -13.96
N TRP A 275 4.02 31.83 -14.71
CA TRP A 275 3.88 30.48 -14.17
C TRP A 275 4.99 30.12 -13.18
N GLN A 276 6.23 30.51 -13.44
CA GLN A 276 7.36 30.31 -12.52
C GLN A 276 7.13 31.06 -11.20
N ALA A 277 6.64 32.30 -11.25
CA ALA A 277 6.29 33.07 -10.06
C ALA A 277 5.14 32.42 -9.26
N LEU A 278 4.14 31.87 -9.96
CA LEU A 278 3.04 31.11 -9.34
C LEU A 278 3.56 29.87 -8.63
N LEU A 279 4.38 29.04 -9.30
CA LEU A 279 4.94 27.81 -8.73
C LEU A 279 5.87 28.09 -7.54
N ALA A 280 6.67 29.16 -7.60
CA ALA A 280 7.54 29.56 -6.49
C ALA A 280 6.76 29.98 -5.23
N HIS A 281 5.49 30.38 -5.37
CA HIS A 281 4.59 30.72 -4.25
C HIS A 281 3.85 29.50 -3.68
N CYS A 282 3.84 28.37 -4.38
CA CYS A 282 3.11 27.17 -3.96
C CYS A 282 3.59 26.54 -2.64
N PRO A 283 4.90 26.46 -2.31
CA PRO A 283 5.34 25.92 -1.03
C PRO A 283 4.76 26.72 0.13
N VAL A 284 4.10 26.04 1.07
CA VAL A 284 3.53 26.67 2.27
C VAL A 284 4.24 26.20 3.53
N GLU A 285 4.39 27.14 4.47
CA GLU A 285 5.00 26.91 5.79
C GLU A 285 4.49 25.62 6.44
N ALA A 286 5.43 24.86 7.00
CA ALA A 286 5.35 23.40 7.17
C ALA A 286 4.21 22.88 8.06
N ASP A 287 3.50 23.73 8.80
CA ASP A 287 2.65 23.29 9.92
C ASP A 287 1.15 23.64 9.80
N LYS A 288 0.68 24.17 8.65
CA LYS A 288 -0.73 24.56 8.49
C LYS A 288 -1.46 23.72 7.45
N ALA A 289 -2.62 23.18 7.82
CA ALA A 289 -3.48 22.41 6.92
C ALA A 289 -4.21 23.28 5.86
N LYS A 290 -4.37 24.58 6.15
CA LYS A 290 -4.98 25.57 5.26
C LYS A 290 -4.05 26.79 5.07
N PRO A 291 -4.03 27.43 3.89
CA PRO A 291 -3.20 28.61 3.67
C PRO A 291 -3.75 29.81 4.42
N THR A 292 -2.84 30.71 4.81
CA THR A 292 -3.19 31.98 5.47
C THR A 292 -3.95 32.91 4.51
N ALA A 293 -4.70 33.88 5.06
CA ALA A 293 -5.39 34.88 4.25
C ALA A 293 -4.42 35.68 3.37
N GLY A 294 -3.22 36.00 3.89
CA GLY A 294 -2.15 36.66 3.13
C GLY A 294 -1.68 35.82 1.95
N TRP A 295 -1.43 34.53 2.17
CA TRP A 295 -1.06 33.61 1.10
C TRP A 295 -2.15 33.49 0.03
N ARG A 296 -3.42 33.38 0.43
CA ARG A 296 -4.58 33.29 -0.50
C ARG A 296 -4.72 34.56 -1.36
N ARG A 297 -4.48 35.74 -0.78
CA ARG A 297 -4.51 37.01 -1.53
C ARG A 297 -3.43 37.06 -2.60
N GLN A 298 -2.19 36.70 -2.24
CA GLN A 298 -1.10 36.64 -3.20
C GLN A 298 -1.35 35.58 -4.29
N GLY A 299 -1.87 34.40 -3.90
CA GLY A 299 -2.24 33.34 -4.82
C GLY A 299 -3.27 33.79 -5.86
N ARG A 300 -4.32 34.54 -5.46
CA ARG A 300 -5.29 35.13 -6.42
C ARG A 300 -4.62 36.07 -7.42
N SER A 301 -3.69 36.91 -6.96
CA SER A 301 -2.95 37.81 -7.85
C SER A 301 -2.13 37.04 -8.88
N LEU A 302 -1.47 35.96 -8.46
CA LEU A 302 -0.64 35.12 -9.34
C LEU A 302 -1.48 34.32 -10.33
N VAL A 303 -2.61 33.75 -9.90
CA VAL A 303 -3.60 33.11 -10.80
C VAL A 303 -4.15 34.14 -11.80
N GLY A 304 -4.40 35.38 -11.39
CA GLY A 304 -4.80 36.47 -12.29
C GLY A 304 -3.73 36.81 -13.33
N ALA A 305 -2.45 36.82 -12.95
CA ALA A 305 -1.34 37.07 -13.88
C ALA A 305 -1.16 35.95 -14.92
N VAL A 306 -1.43 34.70 -14.52
CA VAL A 306 -1.46 33.55 -15.43
C VAL A 306 -2.78 33.48 -16.22
N GLY A 307 -3.87 34.06 -15.73
CA GLY A 307 -5.20 33.93 -16.32
C GLY A 307 -5.93 32.70 -15.78
N ALA A 308 -7.12 32.92 -15.20
CA ALA A 308 -7.86 31.89 -14.45
C ALA A 308 -8.26 30.70 -15.33
N ASP A 309 -8.70 30.93 -16.57
CA ASP A 309 -9.13 29.86 -17.47
C ASP A 309 -7.95 28.97 -17.91
N GLU A 310 -6.81 29.59 -18.26
CA GLU A 310 -5.59 28.83 -18.58
C GLU A 310 -5.08 28.06 -17.35
N PHE A 311 -5.07 28.70 -16.19
CA PHE A 311 -4.68 28.04 -14.94
C PHE A 311 -5.57 26.83 -14.67
N THR A 312 -6.90 26.98 -14.75
CA THR A 312 -7.83 25.89 -14.52
C THR A 312 -7.66 24.76 -15.54
N ALA A 313 -7.55 25.08 -16.84
CA ALA A 313 -7.34 24.07 -17.87
C ALA A 313 -6.07 23.25 -17.65
N ARG A 314 -4.94 23.92 -17.36
CA ARG A 314 -3.66 23.24 -17.08
C ARG A 314 -3.70 22.39 -15.83
N LEU A 315 -4.32 22.87 -14.76
CA LEU A 315 -4.42 22.09 -13.52
C LEU A 315 -5.36 20.89 -13.68
N ASP A 316 -6.43 21.03 -14.44
CA ASP A 316 -7.36 19.93 -14.71
C ASP A 316 -6.67 18.84 -15.58
N ASP A 317 -5.67 19.20 -16.42
CA ASP A 317 -4.78 18.24 -17.10
C ASP A 317 -3.74 17.59 -16.16
N TRP A 318 -3.16 18.35 -15.23
CA TRP A 318 -2.03 17.88 -14.40
C TRP A 318 -2.47 17.04 -13.18
N LEU A 319 -3.57 17.43 -12.51
CA LEU A 319 -4.03 16.77 -11.28
C LEU A 319 -4.35 15.27 -11.46
N PRO A 320 -4.98 14.81 -12.56
CA PRO A 320 -5.20 13.38 -12.81
C PRO A 320 -3.91 12.54 -12.88
N LEU A 321 -2.75 13.16 -13.16
CA LEU A 321 -1.45 12.50 -13.26
C LEU A 321 -0.76 12.32 -11.90
N VAL A 322 -1.26 12.97 -10.84
CA VAL A 322 -0.67 12.92 -9.50
C VAL A 322 -0.80 11.53 -8.89
N GLY A 323 0.31 11.01 -8.34
CA GLY A 323 0.38 9.68 -7.72
C GLY A 323 0.34 8.50 -8.72
N GLN A 324 0.47 8.76 -10.02
CA GLN A 324 0.69 7.74 -11.04
C GLN A 324 2.11 7.16 -10.98
N ALA A 325 2.37 6.12 -11.78
CA ALA A 325 3.71 5.54 -11.88
C ALA A 325 4.73 6.58 -12.35
N ARG A 326 5.88 6.61 -11.68
CA ARG A 326 6.98 7.53 -12.00
C ARG A 326 7.49 7.34 -13.43
N THR A 327 7.85 8.44 -14.06
CA THR A 327 8.54 8.50 -15.37
C THR A 327 10.04 8.22 -15.21
N LEU A 328 10.62 8.60 -14.06
CA LEU A 328 11.99 8.30 -13.68
C LEU A 328 11.99 7.55 -12.33
N PRO A 329 12.45 6.28 -12.30
CA PRO A 329 12.52 5.49 -11.06
C PRO A 329 13.38 6.19 -10.01
N LEU A 330 12.89 6.21 -8.77
CA LEU A 330 13.68 6.70 -7.63
C LEU A 330 14.51 5.56 -7.04
N ARG A 331 15.77 5.82 -6.71
CA ARG A 331 16.67 4.84 -6.09
C ARG A 331 17.13 5.28 -4.71
N TRP A 332 17.41 4.30 -3.86
CA TRP A 332 18.03 4.49 -2.55
C TRP A 332 19.00 3.35 -2.23
N THR A 333 19.93 3.62 -1.33
CA THR A 333 20.89 2.63 -0.81
C THR A 333 20.23 1.86 0.33
N THR A 334 20.16 0.52 0.22
CA THR A 334 19.38 -0.31 1.15
C THR A 334 20.15 -0.69 2.41
N CYS A 335 21.31 -1.34 2.27
CA CYS A 335 22.04 -1.92 3.41
C CYS A 335 23.53 -1.55 3.44
N CYS A 336 24.18 -1.39 2.28
CA CYS A 336 25.57 -0.98 2.21
C CYS A 336 25.88 -0.32 0.85
N PRO A 337 27.04 0.36 0.72
CA PRO A 337 27.52 0.93 -0.53
C PRO A 337 27.35 -0.02 -1.73
N GLY A 338 26.75 0.45 -2.82
CA GLY A 338 26.55 -0.34 -4.05
C GLY A 338 25.30 -1.24 -4.09
N HIS A 339 24.61 -1.47 -2.97
CA HIS A 339 23.29 -2.12 -2.98
C HIS A 339 22.16 -1.09 -3.15
N LEU A 340 21.71 -0.94 -4.39
CA LEU A 340 20.63 -0.03 -4.77
C LEU A 340 19.31 -0.79 -4.91
N ALA A 341 18.23 -0.20 -4.41
CA ALA A 341 16.88 -0.63 -4.74
C ALA A 341 16.06 0.52 -5.31
N ASP A 342 15.13 0.18 -6.19
CA ASP A 342 14.11 1.11 -6.63
C ASP A 342 13.10 1.32 -5.49
N VAL A 343 12.82 2.58 -5.19
CA VAL A 343 11.71 2.99 -4.34
C VAL A 343 10.42 2.55 -5.06
N PRO A 344 9.41 2.04 -4.34
CA PRO A 344 8.14 1.64 -4.95
C PRO A 344 7.60 2.74 -5.89
N PRO A 345 7.18 2.42 -7.12
CA PRO A 345 6.97 3.38 -8.21
C PRO A 345 5.79 4.34 -8.01
N ARG A 346 5.11 4.28 -6.86
CA ARG A 346 3.98 5.14 -6.48
C ARG A 346 4.27 6.01 -5.26
N VAL A 347 5.51 6.02 -4.78
CA VAL A 347 5.95 6.98 -3.75
C VAL A 347 6.03 8.36 -4.39
N VAL A 348 5.33 9.32 -3.77
CA VAL A 348 5.28 10.71 -4.21
C VAL A 348 6.52 11.44 -3.69
N ASP A 349 7.10 12.29 -4.53
CA ASP A 349 8.26 13.11 -4.20
C ASP A 349 7.88 14.15 -3.13
N ARG A 350 8.61 14.13 -2.00
CA ARG A 350 8.34 14.97 -0.83
C ARG A 350 8.44 16.47 -1.13
N TYR A 351 9.32 16.87 -2.04
CA TYR A 351 9.44 18.25 -2.48
C TYR A 351 8.19 18.67 -3.28
N ASN A 352 7.81 17.83 -4.23
CA ASN A 352 6.63 18.00 -5.07
C ASN A 352 5.33 18.02 -4.27
N VAL A 353 5.23 17.30 -3.15
CA VAL A 353 4.07 17.40 -2.23
C VAL A 353 3.87 18.83 -1.73
N GLY A 354 4.96 19.60 -1.50
CA GLY A 354 4.86 21.01 -1.12
C GLY A 354 4.28 21.89 -2.23
N LEU A 355 4.65 21.64 -3.49
CA LEU A 355 4.10 22.34 -4.64
C LEU A 355 2.63 21.98 -4.89
N LEU A 356 2.32 20.69 -4.89
CA LEU A 356 0.96 20.17 -5.06
C LEU A 356 0.02 20.70 -3.98
N TRP A 357 0.52 20.88 -2.75
CA TRP A 357 -0.24 21.51 -1.68
C TRP A 357 -0.75 22.89 -2.11
N GLY A 358 0.15 23.74 -2.64
CA GLY A 358 -0.20 25.09 -3.08
C GLY A 358 -1.11 25.10 -4.30
N LEU A 359 -0.81 24.25 -5.28
CA LEU A 359 -1.60 24.11 -6.50
C LEU A 359 -3.04 23.67 -6.21
N ILE A 360 -3.24 22.69 -5.32
CA ILE A 360 -4.58 22.24 -4.91
C ILE A 360 -5.37 23.39 -4.27
N TRP A 361 -4.75 24.16 -3.37
CA TRP A 361 -5.43 25.28 -2.73
C TRP A 361 -5.73 26.43 -3.69
N MET A 362 -4.84 26.74 -4.64
CA MET A 362 -5.14 27.70 -5.70
C MET A 362 -6.29 27.22 -6.59
N ARG A 363 -6.33 25.92 -6.93
CA ARG A 363 -7.43 25.33 -7.71
C ARG A 363 -8.76 25.39 -6.97
N ALA A 364 -8.76 25.16 -5.65
CA ALA A 364 -9.94 25.26 -4.79
C ALA A 364 -10.47 26.69 -4.64
N MET A 365 -9.68 27.71 -5.02
CA MET A 365 -10.10 29.11 -5.04
C MET A 365 -10.73 29.53 -6.39
N CYS A 366 -10.70 28.64 -7.39
CA CYS A 366 -11.33 28.83 -8.69
C CYS A 366 -12.70 28.11 -8.71
N PRO A 367 -13.61 28.42 -9.66
CA PRO A 367 -14.89 27.73 -9.76
C PRO A 367 -14.72 26.19 -9.78
N PRO A 368 -15.47 25.44 -8.96
CA PRO A 368 -15.37 23.98 -8.94
C PRO A 368 -15.99 23.39 -10.20
N SER A 369 -15.42 22.27 -10.66
CA SER A 369 -15.98 21.41 -11.70
C SER A 369 -16.13 19.99 -11.15
N GLN A 370 -17.04 19.19 -11.69
CA GLN A 370 -17.15 17.78 -11.26
C GLN A 370 -15.84 17.01 -11.46
N GLU A 371 -15.11 17.32 -12.54
CA GLU A 371 -13.84 16.68 -12.88
C GLU A 371 -12.73 17.05 -11.90
N SER A 372 -12.54 18.34 -11.59
CA SER A 372 -11.52 18.79 -10.64
C SER A 372 -11.75 18.18 -9.25
N LEU A 373 -13.00 18.11 -8.79
CA LEU A 373 -13.36 17.46 -7.52
C LEU A 373 -13.13 15.95 -7.56
N ARG A 374 -13.42 15.28 -8.69
CA ARG A 374 -13.08 13.86 -8.91
C ARG A 374 -11.57 13.64 -8.81
N SER A 375 -10.77 14.50 -9.43
CA SER A 375 -9.30 14.45 -9.37
C SER A 375 -8.78 14.60 -7.95
N LEU A 376 -9.33 15.51 -7.14
CA LEU A 376 -9.01 15.60 -5.72
C LEU A 376 -9.34 14.32 -4.95
N GLY A 377 -10.49 13.71 -5.22
CA GLY A 377 -10.86 12.41 -4.65
C GLY A 377 -9.89 11.29 -5.04
N GLN A 378 -9.44 11.24 -6.30
CA GLN A 378 -8.46 10.26 -6.76
C GLN A 378 -7.07 10.49 -6.15
N ILE A 379 -6.65 11.75 -6.00
CA ILE A 379 -5.39 12.12 -5.33
C ILE A 379 -5.42 11.65 -3.87
N ALA A 380 -6.51 11.93 -3.14
CA ALA A 380 -6.68 11.50 -1.75
C ALA A 380 -6.49 9.98 -1.60
N GLU A 381 -7.13 9.21 -2.48
CA GLU A 381 -7.06 7.74 -2.47
C GLU A 381 -5.65 7.22 -2.80
N ARG A 382 -5.02 7.73 -3.87
CA ARG A 382 -3.67 7.31 -4.28
C ARG A 382 -2.64 7.67 -3.20
N ALA A 383 -2.76 8.84 -2.60
CA ALA A 383 -1.85 9.31 -1.56
C ALA A 383 -2.07 8.57 -0.22
N ALA A 384 -3.28 8.08 0.07
CA ALA A 384 -3.55 7.28 1.27
C ALA A 384 -3.26 5.77 1.08
N ARG A 385 -2.98 5.31 -0.14
CA ARG A 385 -2.72 3.91 -0.44
C ARG A 385 -1.51 3.39 0.33
N LYS A 386 -1.68 2.24 0.99
CA LYS A 386 -0.60 1.55 1.71
C LYS A 386 0.43 0.98 0.73
N ILE A 387 1.69 1.32 0.95
CA ILE A 387 2.87 0.77 0.28
C ILE A 387 3.57 -0.18 1.28
N PRO A 388 3.84 -1.45 0.91
CA PRO A 388 4.57 -2.38 1.75
C PRO A 388 5.88 -1.80 2.29
N GLY A 389 6.12 -1.94 3.59
CA GLY A 389 7.32 -1.41 4.28
C GLY A 389 7.37 0.12 4.46
N HIS A 390 6.45 0.90 3.90
CA HIS A 390 6.51 2.38 3.92
C HIS A 390 5.27 3.04 4.57
N GLY A 391 4.13 2.34 4.61
CA GLY A 391 2.87 2.93 5.04
C GLY A 391 2.16 3.68 3.90
N PRO A 392 1.29 4.68 4.17
CA PRO A 392 0.60 5.44 3.14
C PRO A 392 1.58 6.23 2.24
N ALA A 393 1.29 6.33 0.93
CA ALA A 393 2.16 6.98 -0.05
C ALA A 393 2.51 8.45 0.27
N SER A 394 1.54 9.24 0.75
CA SER A 394 1.73 10.59 1.29
C SER A 394 0.51 11.03 2.12
N PRO A 395 0.53 10.87 3.46
CA PRO A 395 -0.53 11.38 4.34
C PRO A 395 -0.78 12.88 4.17
N LYS A 396 0.29 13.66 3.98
CA LYS A 396 0.20 15.11 3.81
C LYS A 396 -0.62 15.46 2.57
N LEU A 397 -0.31 14.84 1.43
CA LEU A 397 -1.04 15.09 0.19
C LEU A 397 -2.50 14.62 0.28
N ALA A 398 -2.73 13.44 0.88
CA ALA A 398 -4.08 12.91 1.07
C ALA A 398 -4.96 13.86 1.90
N ASN A 399 -4.43 14.35 3.02
CA ASN A 399 -5.14 15.27 3.90
C ASN A 399 -5.43 16.62 3.23
N VAL A 400 -4.56 17.10 2.34
CA VAL A 400 -4.76 18.36 1.61
C VAL A 400 -5.88 18.23 0.59
N ALA A 401 -5.88 17.15 -0.19
CA ALA A 401 -6.94 16.88 -1.15
C ALA A 401 -8.31 16.76 -0.46
N VAL A 402 -8.37 16.04 0.68
CA VAL A 402 -9.59 15.96 1.49
C VAL A 402 -9.96 17.32 2.09
N ALA A 403 -9.01 18.08 2.63
CA ALA A 403 -9.29 19.40 3.19
C ALA A 403 -9.86 20.37 2.15
N ALA A 404 -9.38 20.31 0.90
CA ALA A 404 -9.92 21.07 -0.21
C ALA A 404 -11.37 20.65 -0.56
N LEU A 405 -11.66 19.35 -0.58
CA LEU A 405 -13.03 18.85 -0.74
C LEU A 405 -13.95 19.34 0.39
N VAL A 406 -13.50 19.32 1.65
CA VAL A 406 -14.26 19.79 2.81
C VAL A 406 -14.48 21.31 2.82
N ASP A 407 -13.60 22.09 2.18
CA ASP A 407 -13.72 23.55 2.06
C ASP A 407 -14.57 23.98 0.86
N THR A 408 -14.96 23.04 -0.02
CA THR A 408 -15.71 23.33 -1.24
C THR A 408 -17.19 23.02 -1.08
N ASP A 409 -18.03 24.05 -1.20
CA ASP A 409 -19.49 23.91 -1.19
C ASP A 409 -20.00 23.52 -2.59
N HIS A 410 -20.03 22.21 -2.87
CA HIS A 410 -20.50 21.67 -4.13
C HIS A 410 -20.98 20.21 -3.96
N PRO A 411 -22.12 19.78 -4.56
CA PRO A 411 -22.64 18.41 -4.41
C PRO A 411 -21.63 17.32 -4.79
N ALA A 412 -20.84 17.53 -5.85
CA ALA A 412 -19.80 16.59 -6.24
C ALA A 412 -18.63 16.49 -5.23
N ALA A 413 -18.37 17.52 -4.41
CA ALA A 413 -17.36 17.43 -3.36
C ALA A 413 -17.85 16.51 -2.24
N LEU A 414 -19.13 16.64 -1.87
CA LEU A 414 -19.78 15.77 -0.91
C LEU A 414 -19.83 14.30 -1.40
N ALA A 415 -20.17 14.08 -2.67
CA ALA A 415 -20.13 12.76 -3.30
C ALA A 415 -18.73 12.12 -3.21
N GLN A 416 -17.66 12.90 -3.41
CA GLN A 416 -16.30 12.42 -3.24
C GLN A 416 -15.95 12.10 -1.78
N LEU A 417 -16.40 12.91 -0.81
CA LEU A 417 -16.22 12.61 0.61
C LEU A 417 -16.93 11.31 1.01
N ALA A 418 -18.17 11.10 0.57
CA ALA A 418 -18.92 9.87 0.80
C ALA A 418 -18.25 8.65 0.13
N ARG A 419 -17.73 8.80 -1.10
CA ARG A 419 -16.94 7.75 -1.75
C ARG A 419 -15.67 7.43 -0.96
N LEU A 420 -14.98 8.45 -0.43
CA LEU A 420 -13.73 8.27 0.31
C LEU A 420 -13.94 7.63 1.69
N SER A 421 -15.07 7.84 2.35
CA SER A 421 -15.34 7.27 3.68
C SER A 421 -15.35 5.75 3.68
N SER A 422 -15.76 5.13 2.58
CA SER A 422 -15.76 3.66 2.40
C SER A 422 -14.45 3.09 1.85
N ARG A 423 -13.62 3.91 1.17
CA ARG A 423 -12.39 3.43 0.50
C ARG A 423 -11.11 3.66 1.28
N LEU A 424 -11.07 4.67 2.15
CA LEU A 424 -9.86 5.00 2.89
C LEU A 424 -9.69 4.11 4.11
N THR A 425 -8.55 3.42 4.19
CA THR A 425 -8.18 2.61 5.35
C THR A 425 -7.26 3.33 6.33
N TYR A 426 -6.64 4.44 5.91
CA TYR A 426 -5.74 5.22 6.76
C TYR A 426 -6.53 6.12 7.72
N LYS A 427 -6.57 5.72 8.99
CA LYS A 427 -7.40 6.32 10.06
C LYS A 427 -7.30 7.83 10.19
N SER A 428 -6.12 8.44 9.97
CA SER A 428 -5.98 9.90 10.12
C SER A 428 -6.69 10.67 9.01
N THR A 429 -6.56 10.23 7.76
CA THR A 429 -7.24 10.87 6.62
C THR A 429 -8.73 10.55 6.63
N LEU A 430 -9.10 9.32 7.02
CA LEU A 430 -10.50 8.94 7.19
C LEU A 430 -11.21 9.84 8.21
N ARG A 431 -10.63 10.11 9.37
CA ARG A 431 -11.19 11.06 10.37
C ARG A 431 -11.43 12.46 9.80
N LEU A 432 -10.61 12.92 8.87
CA LEU A 432 -10.81 14.21 8.20
C LEU A 432 -12.00 14.18 7.24
N VAL A 433 -12.17 13.07 6.50
CA VAL A 433 -13.35 12.83 5.66
C VAL A 433 -14.62 12.79 6.52
N GLU A 434 -14.59 12.04 7.62
CA GLU A 434 -15.71 11.91 8.56
C GLU A 434 -16.12 13.27 9.14
N LYS A 435 -15.14 14.07 9.59
CA LYS A 435 -15.38 15.44 10.05
C LYS A 435 -15.99 16.31 8.95
N GLY A 436 -15.56 16.11 7.71
CA GLY A 436 -16.12 16.78 6.54
C GLY A 436 -17.59 16.46 6.32
N LEU A 437 -17.95 15.18 6.36
CA LEU A 437 -19.32 14.70 6.22
C LEU A 437 -20.20 15.21 7.37
N THR A 438 -19.74 15.14 8.62
CA THR A 438 -20.46 15.67 9.79
C THR A 438 -20.75 17.16 9.65
N ARG A 439 -19.76 17.96 9.23
CA ARG A 439 -19.95 19.40 9.02
C ARG A 439 -21.03 19.70 7.98
N HIS A 440 -21.07 18.95 6.87
CA HIS A 440 -22.09 19.13 5.84
C HIS A 440 -23.47 18.69 6.34
N ALA A 441 -23.53 17.63 7.15
CA ALA A 441 -24.76 17.16 7.79
C ALA A 441 -25.35 18.20 8.74
N GLU A 442 -24.52 18.77 9.61
CA GLU A 442 -24.91 19.85 10.52
C GLU A 442 -25.41 21.09 9.75
N ALA A 443 -24.75 21.45 8.65
CA ALA A 443 -25.15 22.59 7.83
C ALA A 443 -26.51 22.38 7.12
N LEU A 444 -26.83 21.14 6.76
CA LEU A 444 -28.10 20.76 6.12
C LEU A 444 -29.21 20.40 7.13
N GLY A 445 -28.89 20.29 8.43
CA GLY A 445 -29.84 19.89 9.46
C GLY A 445 -30.30 18.43 9.34
N VAL A 446 -29.49 17.56 8.72
CA VAL A 446 -29.81 16.13 8.51
C VAL A 446 -28.77 15.23 9.20
N SER A 447 -29.05 13.94 9.34
CA SER A 447 -28.06 13.01 9.91
C SER A 447 -26.88 12.79 8.94
N ARG A 448 -25.73 12.35 9.46
CA ARG A 448 -24.56 12.01 8.62
C ARG A 448 -24.92 10.98 7.57
N GLU A 449 -25.71 9.98 7.93
CA GLU A 449 -26.10 8.94 6.99
C GLU A 449 -27.09 9.49 5.95
N ASP A 450 -27.97 10.43 6.29
CA ASP A 450 -28.81 11.10 5.27
C ASP A 450 -27.93 11.83 4.24
N VAL A 451 -26.89 12.53 4.70
CA VAL A 451 -25.93 13.18 3.79
C VAL A 451 -25.26 12.18 2.87
N GLU A 452 -24.77 11.07 3.41
CA GLU A 452 -24.12 10.05 2.60
C GLU A 452 -25.10 9.42 1.58
N GLU A 453 -26.40 9.32 1.91
CA GLU A 453 -27.46 8.83 1.00
C GLU A 453 -27.74 9.85 -0.12
N MET A 454 -27.91 11.11 0.24
CA MET A 454 -28.16 12.22 -0.69
C MET A 454 -26.96 12.49 -1.61
N ALA A 455 -25.75 12.18 -1.14
CA ALA A 455 -24.50 12.39 -1.87
C ALA A 455 -24.22 11.33 -2.95
N LEU A 456 -25.10 10.34 -3.14
CA LEU A 456 -24.88 9.29 -4.11
C LEU A 456 -24.87 9.88 -5.54
N PRO A 457 -23.77 9.72 -6.32
CA PRO A 457 -23.70 10.29 -7.66
C PRO A 457 -24.57 9.49 -8.65
N GLY A 458 -25.34 10.20 -9.47
CA GLY A 458 -26.13 9.61 -10.55
C GLY A 458 -25.33 9.27 -11.82
N PHE A 459 -24.08 9.74 -11.94
CA PHE A 459 -23.18 9.53 -13.10
C PHE A 459 -23.78 9.88 -14.48
N GLY A 460 -24.82 10.73 -14.52
CA GLY A 460 -25.54 11.05 -15.75
C GLY A 460 -26.32 9.86 -16.32
N LEU A 461 -26.69 8.87 -15.50
CA LEU A 461 -27.46 7.71 -15.95
C LEU A 461 -28.93 8.07 -16.26
N PRO A 462 -29.53 7.50 -17.32
CA PRO A 462 -28.92 6.59 -18.30
C PRO A 462 -27.87 7.31 -19.16
N LEU A 463 -26.69 6.69 -19.29
CA LEU A 463 -25.57 7.25 -20.03
C LEU A 463 -25.45 6.50 -21.36
N ALA A 464 -25.98 7.10 -22.42
CA ALA A 464 -25.91 6.57 -23.77
C ALA A 464 -25.73 7.70 -24.78
N ASP A 465 -24.80 7.55 -25.72
CA ASP A 465 -24.56 8.54 -26.77
C ASP A 465 -23.86 7.93 -28.00
N LYS A 466 -23.64 8.74 -29.03
CA LYS A 466 -22.81 8.42 -30.19
C LYS A 466 -21.37 8.88 -29.99
N LEU A 467 -20.43 8.09 -30.52
CA LEU A 467 -19.02 8.42 -30.61
C LEU A 467 -18.50 8.05 -31.99
N GLY A 468 -18.43 9.04 -32.89
CA GLY A 468 -18.26 8.80 -34.32
C GLY A 468 -19.45 8.01 -34.91
N ASP A 469 -19.15 6.97 -35.70
CA ASP A 469 -20.17 6.10 -36.32
C ASP A 469 -20.70 4.99 -35.39
N CYS A 470 -20.26 4.94 -34.13
CA CYS A 470 -20.74 3.97 -33.16
C CYS A 470 -21.56 4.64 -32.06
N SER A 471 -22.36 3.86 -31.35
CA SER A 471 -23.01 4.31 -30.12
C SER A 471 -22.56 3.46 -28.94
N TYR A 472 -22.58 4.05 -27.75
CA TYR A 472 -22.33 3.35 -26.50
C TYR A 472 -23.50 3.54 -25.55
N GLU A 473 -23.68 2.57 -24.67
CA GLU A 473 -24.60 2.62 -23.54
C GLU A 473 -23.90 2.02 -22.33
N LEU A 474 -23.95 2.73 -21.19
CA LEU A 474 -23.50 2.19 -19.92
C LEU A 474 -24.65 1.42 -19.29
N GLU A 475 -24.50 0.10 -19.21
CA GLU A 475 -25.47 -0.82 -18.64
C GLU A 475 -25.02 -1.23 -17.22
N VAL A 476 -25.91 -1.06 -16.24
CA VAL A 476 -25.70 -1.54 -14.87
C VAL A 476 -26.18 -2.99 -14.77
N ARG A 477 -25.32 -3.88 -14.30
CA ARG A 477 -25.60 -5.32 -14.13
C ARG A 477 -25.27 -5.75 -12.71
N GLY A 478 -26.30 -5.91 -11.89
CA GLY A 478 -26.11 -6.26 -10.48
C GLY A 478 -25.36 -5.16 -9.72
N ALA A 479 -24.27 -5.52 -9.06
CA ALA A 479 -23.33 -4.58 -8.44
C ALA A 479 -22.16 -4.14 -9.35
N ASP A 480 -22.25 -4.36 -10.67
CA ASP A 480 -21.23 -4.00 -11.66
C ASP A 480 -21.81 -3.13 -12.80
N ALA A 481 -20.94 -2.58 -13.64
CA ALA A 481 -21.31 -1.81 -14.82
C ALA A 481 -20.42 -2.16 -16.02
N GLN A 482 -20.96 -2.03 -17.22
CA GLN A 482 -20.22 -2.26 -18.45
C GLN A 482 -20.67 -1.32 -19.58
N LEU A 483 -19.78 -1.10 -20.55
CA LEU A 483 -20.13 -0.40 -21.79
C LEU A 483 -20.55 -1.40 -22.86
N VAL A 484 -21.75 -1.20 -23.38
CA VAL A 484 -22.25 -1.89 -24.57
C VAL A 484 -22.02 -0.98 -25.76
N TRP A 485 -21.23 -1.45 -26.73
CA TRP A 485 -20.95 -0.72 -27.96
C TRP A 485 -21.80 -1.27 -29.10
N ARG A 486 -22.35 -0.39 -29.94
CA ARG A 486 -23.02 -0.75 -31.20
C ARG A 486 -22.31 -0.09 -32.37
N ASN A 487 -22.00 -0.85 -33.41
CA ASN A 487 -21.39 -0.32 -34.62
C ASN A 487 -22.41 0.51 -35.45
N ALA A 488 -21.98 1.03 -36.60
CA ALA A 488 -22.83 1.81 -37.52
C ALA A 488 -24.09 1.05 -37.98
N ASP A 489 -24.03 -0.29 -38.05
CA ASP A 489 -25.15 -1.16 -38.40
C ASP A 489 -26.05 -1.51 -37.20
N GLY A 490 -25.77 -0.96 -36.01
CA GLY A 490 -26.50 -1.24 -34.76
C GLY A 490 -26.16 -2.56 -34.07
N LYS A 491 -25.18 -3.33 -34.59
CA LYS A 491 -24.74 -4.61 -34.01
C LYS A 491 -23.87 -4.40 -32.78
N VAL A 492 -24.15 -5.17 -31.72
CA VAL A 492 -23.37 -5.14 -30.48
C VAL A 492 -21.96 -5.69 -30.72
N VAL A 493 -20.95 -4.94 -30.32
CA VAL A 493 -19.52 -5.30 -30.43
C VAL A 493 -18.84 -5.21 -29.06
N LYS A 494 -17.81 -6.05 -28.84
CA LYS A 494 -17.10 -6.13 -27.55
C LYS A 494 -16.21 -4.92 -27.24
N ALA A 495 -15.83 -4.16 -28.25
CA ALA A 495 -14.96 -2.99 -28.13
C ALA A 495 -15.29 -2.00 -29.25
N PRO A 496 -15.02 -0.69 -29.05
CA PRO A 496 -15.21 0.29 -30.09
C PRO A 496 -14.33 -0.03 -31.32
N PRO A 497 -14.80 0.23 -32.55
CA PRO A 497 -14.03 0.04 -33.78
C PRO A 497 -12.64 0.70 -33.72
N ALA A 498 -11.68 0.18 -34.50
CA ALA A 498 -10.32 0.72 -34.50
C ALA A 498 -10.25 2.21 -34.85
N GLN A 499 -11.14 2.69 -35.72
CA GLN A 499 -11.23 4.11 -36.08
C GLN A 499 -11.63 4.97 -34.88
N VAL A 500 -12.71 4.62 -34.18
CA VAL A 500 -13.16 5.34 -32.98
C VAL A 500 -12.11 5.34 -31.87
N ARG A 501 -11.34 4.25 -31.71
CA ARG A 501 -10.23 4.22 -30.75
C ARG A 501 -9.06 5.14 -31.11
N ARG A 502 -8.86 5.43 -32.40
CA ARG A 502 -7.82 6.36 -32.86
C ARG A 502 -8.30 7.80 -32.76
N ASP A 503 -9.53 8.06 -33.16
CA ASP A 503 -10.07 9.42 -33.32
C ASP A 503 -10.65 9.97 -32.00
N HIS A 504 -11.15 9.09 -31.12
CA HIS A 504 -11.80 9.43 -29.84
C HIS A 504 -11.21 8.63 -28.67
N GLY A 505 -9.87 8.47 -28.67
CA GLY A 505 -9.17 7.63 -27.70
C GLY A 505 -9.31 8.10 -26.25
N GLU A 506 -9.34 9.41 -26.02
CA GLU A 506 -9.48 9.98 -24.68
C GLU A 506 -10.91 9.85 -24.15
N GLU A 507 -11.95 10.09 -24.97
CA GLU A 507 -13.35 9.89 -24.57
C GLU A 507 -13.61 8.41 -24.21
N VAL A 508 -13.05 7.47 -24.98
CA VAL A 508 -13.13 6.02 -24.66
C VAL A 508 -12.47 5.71 -23.30
N LYS A 509 -11.38 6.40 -22.96
CA LYS A 509 -10.66 6.23 -21.70
C LYS A 509 -11.44 6.84 -20.53
N GLU A 510 -12.08 7.99 -20.72
CA GLU A 510 -12.99 8.60 -19.74
C GLU A 510 -14.22 7.74 -19.48
N LEU A 511 -14.85 7.20 -20.52
CA LEU A 511 -15.98 6.28 -20.39
C LEU A 511 -15.59 5.03 -19.58
N LYS A 512 -14.40 4.47 -19.81
CA LYS A 512 -13.87 3.35 -19.01
C LYS A 512 -13.63 3.74 -17.55
N ALA A 513 -13.11 4.93 -17.29
CA ALA A 513 -12.93 5.42 -15.93
C ALA A 513 -14.29 5.59 -15.21
N THR A 514 -15.29 6.13 -15.91
CA THR A 514 -16.67 6.24 -15.41
C THR A 514 -17.25 4.87 -15.06
N VAL A 515 -17.07 3.84 -15.91
CA VAL A 515 -17.51 2.47 -15.59
C VAL A 515 -16.89 1.95 -14.29
N VAL A 516 -15.57 2.15 -14.10
CA VAL A 516 -14.87 1.73 -12.87
C VAL A 516 -15.42 2.46 -11.64
N ASP A 517 -15.70 3.76 -11.76
CA ASP A 517 -16.29 4.54 -10.67
C ASP A 517 -17.72 4.10 -10.36
N VAL A 518 -18.55 3.84 -11.38
CA VAL A 518 -19.92 3.32 -11.23
C VAL A 518 -19.91 1.98 -10.51
N ALA A 519 -19.07 1.03 -10.95
CA ALA A 519 -18.96 -0.30 -10.33
C ALA A 519 -18.49 -0.20 -8.87
N ALA A 520 -17.49 0.64 -8.58
CA ALA A 520 -17.03 0.87 -7.21
C ALA A 520 -18.11 1.48 -6.32
N THR A 521 -18.90 2.44 -6.85
CA THR A 521 -20.02 3.03 -6.11
C THR A 521 -21.13 2.02 -5.88
N LEU A 522 -21.49 1.18 -6.87
CA LEU A 522 -22.50 0.13 -6.70
C LEU A 522 -22.11 -0.86 -5.59
N VAL A 523 -20.85 -1.29 -5.55
CA VAL A 523 -20.32 -2.15 -4.49
C VAL A 523 -20.45 -1.47 -3.12
N ALA A 524 -20.07 -0.19 -3.01
CA ALA A 524 -20.21 0.56 -1.77
C ALA A 524 -21.67 0.76 -1.35
N THR A 525 -22.58 1.06 -2.30
CA THR A 525 -24.01 1.19 -2.05
C THR A 525 -24.63 -0.14 -1.60
N ARG A 526 -24.24 -1.27 -2.21
CA ARG A 526 -24.66 -2.61 -1.77
C ARG A 526 -24.23 -2.88 -0.34
N ASP A 527 -22.95 -2.69 -0.03
CA ASP A 527 -22.40 -2.98 1.30
C ASP A 527 -23.06 -2.09 2.36
N ARG A 528 -23.39 -0.85 1.99
CA ARG A 528 -24.14 0.06 2.84
C ARG A 528 -25.59 -0.37 3.05
N LEU A 529 -26.32 -0.74 1.99
CA LEU A 529 -27.69 -1.26 2.09
C LEU A 529 -27.73 -2.53 2.95
N GLU A 530 -26.75 -3.43 2.83
CA GLU A 530 -26.65 -4.60 3.70
C GLU A 530 -26.41 -4.17 5.16
N GLY A 531 -25.55 -3.17 5.37
CA GLY A 531 -25.28 -2.58 6.68
C GLY A 531 -26.52 -2.00 7.37
N LEU A 532 -27.53 -1.54 6.61
CA LEU A 532 -28.79 -1.01 7.16
C LEU A 532 -29.63 -2.07 7.88
N LEU A 533 -29.43 -3.37 7.60
CA LEU A 533 -30.07 -4.46 8.37
C LEU A 533 -29.69 -4.42 9.86
N ARG A 534 -28.60 -3.74 10.20
CA ARG A 534 -28.10 -3.55 11.57
C ARG A 534 -28.40 -2.16 12.13
N ARG A 535 -29.29 -1.38 11.51
CA ARG A 535 -29.62 -0.01 11.93
C ARG A 535 -31.14 0.09 12.15
N ASP A 536 -31.57 0.92 13.08
CA ASP A 536 -33.00 1.26 13.24
C ASP A 536 -33.32 2.48 12.35
N ARG A 537 -33.22 2.25 11.03
CA ARG A 537 -33.39 3.30 10.02
C ARG A 537 -34.77 3.24 9.39
N SER A 538 -35.38 4.41 9.27
CA SER A 538 -36.65 4.60 8.58
C SER A 538 -36.64 5.86 7.72
N TRP A 539 -37.47 5.87 6.69
CA TRP A 539 -37.64 6.97 5.75
C TRP A 539 -39.13 7.25 5.55
N THR A 540 -39.46 8.47 5.13
CA THR A 540 -40.75 8.72 4.48
C THR A 540 -40.76 8.08 3.09
N VAL A 541 -41.94 7.86 2.50
CA VAL A 541 -42.04 7.34 1.13
C VAL A 541 -41.32 8.25 0.13
N GLU A 542 -41.45 9.57 0.27
CA GLU A 542 -40.75 10.55 -0.57
C GLU A 542 -39.23 10.34 -0.54
N GLN A 543 -38.63 10.29 0.66
CA GLN A 543 -37.19 10.07 0.83
C GLN A 543 -36.75 8.71 0.29
N TRP A 544 -37.52 7.66 0.55
CA TRP A 544 -37.21 6.32 0.07
C TRP A 544 -37.21 6.24 -1.46
N ARG A 545 -38.18 6.90 -2.10
CA ARG A 545 -38.25 6.99 -3.55
C ARG A 545 -37.07 7.77 -4.12
N GLU A 546 -36.85 8.98 -3.63
CA GLU A 546 -35.77 9.87 -4.10
C GLU A 546 -34.39 9.20 -3.95
N ARG A 547 -34.09 8.66 -2.76
CA ARG A 547 -32.75 8.15 -2.42
C ARG A 547 -32.47 6.77 -2.98
N PHE A 548 -33.50 5.94 -3.18
CA PHE A 548 -33.33 4.54 -3.54
C PHE A 548 -34.10 4.12 -4.80
N LEU A 549 -35.44 4.20 -4.82
CA LEU A 549 -36.22 3.58 -5.89
C LEU A 549 -36.12 4.30 -7.23
N ASP A 550 -36.01 5.63 -7.21
CA ASP A 550 -36.01 6.47 -8.40
C ASP A 550 -34.61 7.03 -8.70
N HIS A 551 -33.67 6.89 -7.76
CA HIS A 551 -32.26 7.23 -7.97
C HIS A 551 -31.64 6.41 -9.12
N PRO A 552 -30.93 7.02 -10.10
CA PRO A 552 -30.45 6.34 -11.30
C PRO A 552 -29.60 5.10 -11.05
N LEU A 553 -28.76 5.16 -10.00
CA LEU A 553 -27.87 4.07 -9.57
C LEU A 553 -28.46 3.15 -8.49
N ALA A 554 -28.83 3.67 -7.31
CA ALA A 554 -29.33 2.86 -6.19
C ALA A 554 -30.55 2.00 -6.54
N ARG A 555 -31.40 2.41 -7.49
CA ARG A 555 -32.56 1.63 -7.93
C ARG A 555 -32.20 0.23 -8.40
N ALA A 556 -31.00 0.05 -8.98
CA ALA A 556 -30.50 -1.24 -9.46
C ALA A 556 -30.30 -2.26 -8.33
N LEU A 557 -30.15 -1.79 -7.08
CA LEU A 557 -30.00 -2.63 -5.89
C LEU A 557 -31.30 -2.62 -5.08
N ALA A 558 -31.85 -1.44 -4.80
CA ALA A 558 -32.97 -1.25 -3.88
C ALA A 558 -34.29 -1.90 -4.35
N ARG A 559 -34.56 -1.91 -5.66
CA ARG A 559 -35.76 -2.55 -6.23
C ARG A 559 -35.74 -4.08 -6.09
N ARG A 560 -34.59 -4.69 -5.81
CA ARG A 560 -34.44 -6.14 -5.63
C ARG A 560 -34.48 -6.57 -4.16
N LEU A 561 -34.79 -5.63 -3.26
CA LEU A 561 -34.91 -5.86 -1.82
C LEU A 561 -36.39 -5.82 -1.40
N VAL A 562 -36.67 -6.54 -0.32
CA VAL A 562 -37.96 -6.48 0.38
C VAL A 562 -37.92 -5.31 1.36
N TRP A 563 -38.97 -4.50 1.37
CA TRP A 563 -39.14 -3.34 2.24
C TRP A 563 -40.42 -3.52 3.07
N THR A 564 -40.47 -2.88 4.23
CA THR A 564 -41.67 -2.81 5.06
C THR A 564 -42.17 -1.38 5.03
N VAL A 565 -43.42 -1.16 4.61
CA VAL A 565 -44.08 0.15 4.61
C VAL A 565 -45.29 0.08 5.53
N ASP A 566 -45.25 0.80 6.66
CA ASP A 566 -46.26 0.75 7.72
C ASP A 566 -46.67 -0.69 8.13
N GLY A 567 -45.67 -1.57 8.23
CA GLY A 567 -45.85 -2.97 8.61
C GLY A 567 -46.15 -3.91 7.43
N VAL A 568 -46.42 -3.41 6.24
CA VAL A 568 -46.67 -4.23 5.05
C VAL A 568 -45.37 -4.50 4.31
N ALA A 569 -44.98 -5.78 4.23
CA ALA A 569 -43.83 -6.20 3.43
C ALA A 569 -44.14 -6.14 1.92
N CYS A 570 -43.23 -5.57 1.14
CA CYS A 570 -43.38 -5.38 -0.29
C CYS A 570 -42.02 -5.41 -1.04
N CYS A 571 -42.04 -5.74 -2.32
CA CYS A 571 -40.86 -5.79 -3.19
C CYS A 571 -41.23 -5.30 -4.60
N TRP A 572 -40.30 -4.68 -5.32
CA TRP A 572 -40.56 -4.22 -6.68
C TRP A 572 -40.50 -5.41 -7.66
N ALA A 573 -41.56 -5.62 -8.44
CA ALA A 573 -41.60 -6.69 -9.44
C ALA A 573 -42.38 -6.26 -10.70
N GLY A 574 -41.71 -6.38 -11.85
CA GLY A 574 -42.18 -5.77 -13.10
C GLY A 574 -42.10 -4.25 -13.00
N GLU A 575 -43.25 -3.58 -13.07
CA GLU A 575 -43.35 -2.12 -13.07
C GLU A 575 -44.01 -1.54 -11.82
N ALA A 576 -44.24 -2.34 -10.78
CA ALA A 576 -44.92 -1.90 -9.57
C ALA A 576 -44.34 -2.53 -8.30
N LEU A 577 -44.62 -1.87 -7.17
CA LEU A 577 -44.40 -2.43 -5.84
C LEU A 577 -45.50 -3.46 -5.54
N ARG A 578 -45.11 -4.63 -5.03
CA ARG A 578 -46.04 -5.74 -4.80
C ARG A 578 -45.85 -6.38 -3.43
N THR A 579 -46.95 -6.86 -2.85
CA THR A 579 -46.91 -7.75 -1.67
C THR A 579 -46.48 -9.17 -2.07
N VAL A 580 -46.29 -10.04 -1.09
CA VAL A 580 -45.87 -11.43 -1.30
C VAL A 580 -46.84 -12.25 -2.17
N ASP A 581 -48.13 -11.89 -2.14
CA ASP A 581 -49.20 -12.47 -2.96
C ASP A 581 -49.24 -11.88 -4.39
N ALA A 582 -48.24 -11.08 -4.76
CA ALA A 582 -48.13 -10.36 -6.01
C ALA A 582 -49.24 -9.31 -6.28
N ALA A 583 -49.98 -8.90 -5.25
CA ALA A 583 -50.91 -7.76 -5.36
C ALA A 583 -50.14 -6.44 -5.48
N VAL A 584 -50.59 -5.53 -6.34
CA VAL A 584 -50.01 -4.18 -6.44
C VAL A 584 -50.27 -3.42 -5.14
N PHE A 585 -49.23 -2.77 -4.63
CA PHE A 585 -49.26 -2.04 -3.37
C PHE A 585 -48.81 -0.59 -3.60
N GLU A 586 -49.72 0.35 -3.33
CA GLU A 586 -49.46 1.80 -3.42
C GLU A 586 -49.37 2.35 -2.00
N PRO A 587 -48.17 2.76 -1.53
CA PRO A 587 -47.99 3.27 -0.18
C PRO A 587 -48.52 4.70 -0.05
N ALA A 588 -49.02 5.07 1.13
CA ALA A 588 -49.39 6.45 1.44
C ALA A 588 -48.15 7.35 1.52
N ASP A 589 -48.27 8.62 1.11
CA ASP A 589 -47.12 9.53 1.03
C ASP A 589 -46.44 9.78 2.39
N ASP A 590 -47.21 9.71 3.49
CA ASP A 590 -46.74 9.87 4.88
C ASP A 590 -46.33 8.55 5.56
N ALA A 591 -46.38 7.42 4.84
CA ALA A 591 -46.04 6.12 5.39
C ALA A 591 -44.55 6.01 5.74
N THR A 592 -44.26 5.19 6.76
CA THR A 592 -42.89 4.92 7.21
C THR A 592 -42.34 3.69 6.53
N VAL A 593 -41.20 3.84 5.86
CA VAL A 593 -40.49 2.77 5.16
C VAL A 593 -39.30 2.28 5.97
N ARG A 594 -39.10 0.97 6.06
CA ARG A 594 -37.95 0.29 6.66
C ARG A 594 -37.45 -0.85 5.77
N LEU A 595 -36.20 -1.23 5.90
CA LEU A 595 -35.70 -2.43 5.24
C LEU A 595 -36.27 -3.67 5.96
N TRP A 596 -36.85 -4.61 5.21
CA TRP A 596 -37.43 -5.83 5.79
C TRP A 596 -36.33 -6.76 6.31
N HIS A 597 -36.54 -7.37 7.48
CA HIS A 597 -35.61 -8.30 8.10
C HIS A 597 -36.31 -9.61 8.49
N PRO A 598 -35.79 -10.79 8.09
CA PRO A 598 -36.48 -12.07 8.29
C PRO A 598 -36.72 -12.43 9.76
N VAL A 599 -35.83 -12.03 10.68
CA VAL A 599 -36.01 -12.29 12.12
C VAL A 599 -37.25 -11.64 12.73
N LEU A 600 -37.79 -10.59 12.09
CA LEU A 600 -38.99 -9.90 12.55
C LEU A 600 -40.27 -10.54 12.02
N ASP A 601 -40.16 -11.36 10.96
CA ASP A 601 -41.28 -12.03 10.31
C ASP A 601 -40.84 -13.40 9.75
N PRO A 602 -40.58 -14.39 10.62
CA PRO A 602 -40.04 -15.69 10.21
C PRO A 602 -40.97 -16.47 9.30
N ASP A 603 -42.29 -16.31 9.45
CA ASP A 603 -43.31 -17.03 8.70
C ASP A 603 -43.39 -16.55 7.24
N ALA A 604 -43.10 -15.27 6.97
CA ALA A 604 -43.06 -14.74 5.61
C ALA A 604 -41.81 -15.11 4.82
N VAL A 605 -40.79 -15.71 5.45
CA VAL A 605 -39.50 -16.02 4.80
C VAL A 605 -39.66 -16.96 3.60
N GLY A 606 -40.38 -18.08 3.78
CA GLY A 606 -40.66 -19.03 2.70
C GLY A 606 -41.42 -18.37 1.53
N PRO A 607 -42.58 -17.75 1.79
CA PRO A 607 -43.34 -17.00 0.80
C PRO A 607 -42.52 -15.95 0.02
N TRP A 608 -41.63 -15.20 0.69
CA TRP A 608 -40.76 -14.24 0.01
C TRP A 608 -39.69 -14.89 -0.87
N ARG A 609 -39.10 -16.02 -0.45
CA ARG A 609 -38.16 -16.79 -1.30
C ARG A 609 -38.84 -17.30 -2.57
N ASP A 610 -40.07 -17.78 -2.44
CA ASP A 610 -40.87 -18.22 -3.58
C ASP A 610 -41.20 -17.06 -4.52
N PHE A 611 -41.61 -15.91 -3.97
CA PHE A 611 -41.87 -14.70 -4.75
C PHE A 611 -40.65 -14.27 -5.57
N LEU A 612 -39.49 -14.17 -4.93
CA LEU A 612 -38.23 -13.76 -5.59
C LEU A 612 -37.85 -14.74 -6.70
N THR A 613 -38.00 -16.04 -6.45
CA THR A 613 -37.71 -17.09 -7.44
C THR A 613 -38.67 -17.04 -8.62
N ARG A 614 -39.99 -16.89 -8.39
CA ARG A 614 -41.00 -16.78 -9.45
C ARG A 614 -40.77 -15.58 -10.36
N HIS A 615 -40.30 -14.47 -9.80
CA HIS A 615 -40.01 -13.24 -10.54
C HIS A 615 -38.56 -13.15 -11.06
N ALA A 616 -37.73 -14.19 -10.85
CA ALA A 616 -36.31 -14.20 -11.20
C ALA A 616 -35.54 -12.98 -10.65
N ILE A 617 -35.87 -12.56 -9.42
CA ILE A 617 -35.22 -11.44 -8.73
C ILE A 617 -34.04 -11.98 -7.92
N THR A 618 -32.83 -11.68 -8.35
CA THR A 618 -31.60 -11.94 -7.59
C THR A 618 -31.39 -10.80 -6.58
N GLN A 619 -31.33 -11.10 -5.29
CA GLN A 619 -31.07 -10.07 -4.27
C GLN A 619 -29.59 -9.64 -4.28
N PRO A 620 -29.28 -8.35 -4.05
CA PRO A 620 -27.90 -7.87 -4.06
C PRO A 620 -27.06 -8.39 -2.88
N PHE A 621 -27.71 -8.93 -1.85
CA PHE A 621 -27.13 -9.66 -0.73
C PHE A 621 -28.20 -10.59 -0.13
N LYS A 622 -27.81 -11.52 0.74
CA LYS A 622 -28.77 -12.40 1.45
C LYS A 622 -29.68 -11.57 2.36
N GLN A 623 -30.95 -11.43 1.96
CA GLN A 623 -32.01 -10.83 2.78
C GLN A 623 -33.11 -11.88 3.10
N ALA A 624 -33.83 -12.40 2.11
CA ALA A 624 -34.81 -13.48 2.32
C ALA A 624 -34.14 -14.83 2.63
N HIS A 625 -32.95 -15.05 2.08
CA HIS A 625 -32.09 -16.20 2.41
C HIS A 625 -31.11 -15.89 3.54
N ARG A 626 -31.35 -14.84 4.34
CA ARG A 626 -30.44 -14.48 5.43
C ARG A 626 -30.58 -15.45 6.59
N GLU A 627 -29.44 -15.84 7.15
CA GLU A 627 -29.35 -16.69 8.33
C GLU A 627 -29.95 -15.97 9.55
N GLN A 628 -30.79 -16.67 10.32
CA GLN A 628 -31.46 -16.12 11.50
C GLN A 628 -30.87 -16.73 12.78
N TYR A 629 -30.48 -15.89 13.74
CA TYR A 629 -29.96 -16.34 15.04
C TYR A 629 -30.89 -15.87 16.14
N LEU A 630 -31.84 -16.73 16.49
CA LEU A 630 -32.75 -16.54 17.62
C LEU A 630 -32.05 -16.89 18.93
N LEU A 631 -32.51 -16.28 20.02
CA LEU A 631 -32.03 -16.54 21.38
C LEU A 631 -32.43 -17.96 21.81
N THR A 632 -31.43 -18.75 22.20
CA THR A 632 -31.59 -20.14 22.64
C THR A 632 -31.71 -20.25 24.16
N ASP A 633 -32.18 -21.38 24.66
CA ASP A 633 -32.29 -21.63 26.11
C ASP A 633 -30.92 -21.63 26.81
N ALA A 634 -29.86 -22.07 26.12
CA ALA A 634 -28.49 -21.99 26.62
C ALA A 634 -28.06 -20.54 26.86
N GLU A 635 -28.42 -19.63 25.95
CA GLU A 635 -28.11 -18.20 26.08
C GLU A 635 -28.99 -17.49 27.12
N ARG A 636 -30.24 -17.96 27.31
CA ARG A 636 -31.07 -17.51 28.44
C ARG A 636 -30.45 -17.91 29.78
N ALA A 637 -29.83 -19.09 29.85
CA ALA A 637 -29.17 -19.58 31.05
C ALA A 637 -27.86 -18.83 31.36
N THR A 638 -27.03 -18.56 30.35
CA THR A 638 -25.79 -17.77 30.54
C THR A 638 -26.07 -16.28 30.76
N SER A 639 -27.21 -15.79 30.27
CA SER A 639 -27.74 -14.43 30.40
C SER A 639 -26.87 -13.34 29.76
N MET A 640 -25.62 -13.17 30.17
CA MET A 640 -24.78 -12.02 29.82
C MET A 640 -23.89 -12.21 28.59
N TYR A 641 -23.71 -13.45 28.15
CA TYR A 641 -22.82 -13.78 27.03
C TYR A 641 -23.30 -15.04 26.30
N SER A 642 -22.85 -15.21 25.06
CA SER A 642 -23.06 -16.44 24.28
C SER A 642 -21.74 -17.17 24.07
N ASN A 643 -21.78 -18.49 24.26
CA ASN A 643 -20.69 -19.43 23.95
C ASN A 643 -20.83 -20.07 22.56
N ARG A 644 -21.82 -19.66 21.76
CA ARG A 644 -22.18 -20.32 20.49
C ARG A 644 -21.01 -20.45 19.52
N PHE A 645 -20.08 -19.50 19.57
CA PHE A 645 -18.90 -19.43 18.71
C PHE A 645 -17.58 -19.46 19.50
N ALA A 646 -17.60 -19.96 20.73
CA ALA A 646 -16.40 -20.15 21.53
C ALA A 646 -15.60 -21.37 21.03
N ALA A 647 -14.31 -21.40 21.34
CA ALA A 647 -13.39 -22.50 21.03
C ALA A 647 -13.17 -22.79 19.53
N HIS A 648 -13.26 -21.77 18.66
CA HIS A 648 -12.82 -21.91 17.28
C HIS A 648 -11.39 -21.39 17.05
N VAL A 649 -10.62 -22.13 16.26
CA VAL A 649 -9.26 -21.73 15.86
C VAL A 649 -9.32 -21.01 14.52
N VAL A 650 -8.95 -19.72 14.51
CA VAL A 650 -9.00 -18.83 13.34
C VAL A 650 -7.63 -18.24 13.02
N LEU A 651 -7.37 -17.96 11.75
CA LEU A 651 -6.18 -17.27 11.28
C LEU A 651 -6.31 -15.76 11.55
N GLN A 652 -5.39 -15.17 12.34
CA GLN A 652 -5.50 -13.78 12.79
C GLN A 652 -5.58 -12.79 11.62
N HIS A 653 -4.76 -12.99 10.58
CA HIS A 653 -4.75 -12.10 9.43
C HIS A 653 -6.08 -12.09 8.66
N ARG A 654 -6.77 -13.25 8.55
CA ARG A 654 -8.10 -13.36 7.93
C ARG A 654 -9.18 -12.77 8.83
N LEU A 655 -9.13 -13.07 10.13
CA LEU A 655 -10.05 -12.49 11.12
C LEU A 655 -10.00 -10.96 11.09
N ASN A 656 -8.79 -10.37 11.15
CA ASN A 656 -8.58 -8.93 11.11
C ASN A 656 -9.15 -8.29 9.83
N ALA A 657 -8.98 -8.94 8.68
CA ALA A 657 -9.55 -8.46 7.42
C ALA A 657 -11.09 -8.48 7.43
N LEU A 658 -11.71 -9.54 7.98
CA LEU A 658 -13.16 -9.66 8.09
C LEU A 658 -13.75 -8.67 9.11
N LEU A 659 -13.11 -8.52 10.28
CA LEU A 659 -13.48 -7.55 11.30
C LEU A 659 -13.50 -6.14 10.70
N SER A 660 -12.41 -5.74 10.03
CA SER A 660 -12.33 -4.43 9.36
C SER A 660 -13.45 -4.24 8.33
N ARG A 661 -13.72 -5.27 7.50
CA ARG A 661 -14.72 -5.20 6.44
C ARG A 661 -16.15 -5.12 6.99
N ARG A 662 -16.42 -5.69 8.16
CA ARG A 662 -17.75 -5.69 8.79
C ARG A 662 -17.98 -4.51 9.75
N GLY A 663 -16.98 -3.63 9.91
CA GLY A 663 -17.06 -2.43 10.74
C GLY A 663 -16.64 -2.63 12.20
N TRP A 664 -16.01 -3.76 12.52
CA TRP A 664 -15.48 -4.03 13.85
C TRP A 664 -14.13 -3.34 14.04
N SER A 665 -13.97 -2.70 15.19
CA SER A 665 -12.69 -2.21 15.67
C SER A 665 -11.88 -3.37 16.23
N TYR A 666 -10.58 -3.40 15.92
CA TYR A 666 -9.67 -4.44 16.40
C TYR A 666 -8.25 -3.90 16.53
N VAL A 667 -7.41 -4.66 17.24
CA VAL A 667 -5.95 -4.50 17.28
C VAL A 667 -5.30 -5.79 16.81
N GLN A 668 -4.15 -5.68 16.14
CA GLN A 668 -3.35 -6.85 15.82
C GLN A 668 -2.71 -7.35 17.12
N HIS A 669 -3.09 -8.56 17.53
CA HIS A 669 -2.59 -9.19 18.74
C HIS A 669 -1.17 -9.72 18.52
N ARG A 670 -0.34 -9.55 19.55
CA ARG A 670 1.07 -9.93 19.56
C ARG A 670 1.36 -10.74 20.83
N ASN A 671 2.52 -11.36 20.93
CA ASN A 671 3.00 -12.02 22.13
C ASN A 671 4.07 -11.15 22.82
N ASP A 672 3.76 -9.86 23.02
CA ASP A 672 4.66 -8.86 23.64
C ASP A 672 4.24 -8.47 25.06
N GLY A 673 3.23 -9.16 25.63
CA GLY A 673 2.74 -8.93 26.98
C GLY A 673 1.86 -7.68 27.14
N ALA A 674 1.51 -6.98 26.06
CA ALA A 674 0.59 -5.85 26.12
C ALA A 674 -0.88 -6.29 26.36
N SER A 675 -1.66 -5.46 27.06
CA SER A 675 -3.11 -5.67 27.17
C SER A 675 -3.78 -5.34 25.84
N TYR A 676 -4.42 -6.33 25.22
CA TYR A 676 -5.13 -6.16 23.95
C TYR A 676 -6.60 -5.78 24.19
N SER A 677 -7.10 -4.82 23.41
CA SER A 677 -8.53 -4.55 23.34
C SER A 677 -9.21 -5.65 22.50
N LEU A 678 -10.31 -6.19 23.04
CA LEU A 678 -11.12 -7.15 22.30
C LEU A 678 -11.69 -6.52 21.02
N PRO A 679 -11.86 -7.30 19.95
CA PRO A 679 -12.65 -6.87 18.80
C PRO A 679 -14.04 -6.41 19.23
N TRP A 680 -14.48 -5.24 18.77
CA TRP A 680 -15.77 -4.67 19.15
C TRP A 680 -16.48 -3.94 18.02
N LEU A 681 -17.82 -3.95 18.05
CA LEU A 681 -18.70 -3.29 17.09
C LEU A 681 -19.60 -2.26 17.79
N ALA A 682 -19.60 -1.02 17.30
CA ALA A 682 -20.51 0.02 17.76
C ALA A 682 -21.93 -0.22 17.24
N LEU A 683 -22.93 -0.08 18.12
CA LEU A 683 -24.36 -0.19 17.79
C LEU A 683 -25.10 1.05 18.35
N PRO A 684 -24.85 2.24 17.75
CA PRO A 684 -25.20 3.51 18.39
C PRO A 684 -26.71 3.75 18.50
N ASP A 685 -27.55 3.23 17.59
CA ASP A 685 -29.01 3.42 17.65
C ASP A 685 -29.64 2.83 18.91
N TRP A 686 -28.98 1.85 19.51
CA TRP A 686 -29.43 1.19 20.74
C TRP A 686 -28.55 1.53 21.95
N GLY A 687 -27.53 2.40 21.79
CA GLY A 687 -26.55 2.70 22.82
C GLY A 687 -25.75 1.47 23.27
N LEU A 688 -25.55 0.51 22.36
CA LEU A 688 -24.86 -0.76 22.63
C LEU A 688 -23.50 -0.83 21.92
N ARG A 689 -22.66 -1.74 22.38
CA ARG A 689 -21.56 -2.31 21.60
C ARG A 689 -21.48 -3.82 21.81
N ALA A 690 -21.10 -4.56 20.78
CA ALA A 690 -20.79 -5.99 20.89
C ALA A 690 -19.28 -6.18 21.03
N GLU A 691 -18.83 -7.14 21.82
CA GLU A 691 -17.42 -7.51 21.95
C GLU A 691 -17.24 -9.02 21.82
N LEU A 692 -16.22 -9.42 21.06
CA LEU A 692 -15.87 -10.83 20.84
C LEU A 692 -14.58 -11.17 21.59
N GLY A 693 -14.66 -12.13 22.50
CA GLY A 693 -13.50 -12.72 23.15
C GLY A 693 -12.58 -13.40 22.13
N VAL A 694 -11.29 -13.05 22.14
CA VAL A 694 -10.25 -13.72 21.37
C VAL A 694 -8.96 -13.84 22.18
N ALA A 695 -8.23 -14.92 21.98
CA ALA A 695 -6.94 -15.17 22.62
C ALA A 695 -5.91 -15.67 21.62
N GLY A 696 -4.66 -15.21 21.75
CA GLY A 696 -3.56 -15.72 20.93
C GLY A 696 -3.22 -17.17 21.27
N ILE A 697 -2.98 -17.99 20.24
CA ILE A 697 -2.58 -19.39 20.40
C ILE A 697 -1.10 -19.58 20.06
N GLU A 698 -0.68 -19.14 18.86
CA GLU A 698 0.69 -19.34 18.37
C GLU A 698 1.16 -18.11 17.59
N ASP A 699 2.42 -17.70 17.79
CA ASP A 699 3.02 -16.52 17.16
C ASP A 699 4.05 -16.83 16.08
N ARG A 700 4.28 -15.83 15.23
CA ARG A 700 5.40 -15.79 14.30
C ARG A 700 6.62 -15.36 15.09
N GLY A 701 7.52 -16.30 15.38
CA GLY A 701 8.68 -16.07 16.25
C GLY A 701 9.56 -14.86 15.89
N ASP A 702 9.52 -14.40 14.64
CA ASP A 702 10.33 -13.26 14.16
C ASP A 702 9.74 -11.89 14.53
N ASP A 703 8.42 -11.78 14.67
CA ASP A 703 7.73 -10.51 14.98
C ASP A 703 6.73 -10.62 16.15
N LEU A 704 6.61 -11.76 16.82
CA LEU A 704 5.68 -12.01 17.91
C LEU A 704 4.21 -11.81 17.52
N VAL A 705 3.84 -11.78 16.23
CA VAL A 705 2.43 -11.65 15.83
C VAL A 705 1.75 -13.01 15.87
N PHE A 706 0.61 -13.15 16.56
CA PHE A 706 -0.12 -14.42 16.54
C PHE A 706 -0.56 -14.80 15.12
N ASP A 707 -0.25 -16.01 14.65
CA ASP A 707 -0.77 -16.51 13.37
C ASP A 707 -2.20 -17.05 13.55
N THR A 708 -2.43 -17.78 14.64
CA THR A 708 -3.75 -18.33 15.02
C THR A 708 -4.27 -17.76 16.33
N MET A 709 -5.58 -17.54 16.38
CA MET A 709 -6.34 -17.10 17.55
C MET A 709 -7.42 -18.12 17.91
N GLY A 710 -7.77 -18.20 19.20
CA GLY A 710 -8.96 -18.87 19.69
C GLY A 710 -10.09 -17.87 19.91
N THR A 711 -11.29 -18.16 19.44
CA THR A 711 -12.49 -17.39 19.77
C THR A 711 -13.08 -17.83 21.12
N ASP A 712 -13.76 -16.91 21.80
CA ASP A 712 -14.40 -17.13 23.09
C ASP A 712 -15.78 -16.43 23.15
N GLN A 713 -16.22 -16.02 24.34
CA GLN A 713 -17.52 -15.41 24.62
C GLN A 713 -17.82 -14.16 23.76
N LEU A 714 -19.05 -14.07 23.27
CA LEU A 714 -19.64 -12.85 22.70
C LEU A 714 -20.55 -12.19 23.73
N PHE A 715 -20.36 -10.89 23.97
CA PHE A 715 -21.17 -10.13 24.93
C PHE A 715 -21.56 -8.75 24.39
N PHE A 716 -22.60 -8.17 24.99
CA PHE A 716 -23.10 -6.84 24.68
C PHE A 716 -22.91 -5.91 25.87
N ILE A 717 -22.46 -4.69 25.60
CA ILE A 717 -22.16 -3.68 26.61
C ILE A 717 -22.95 -2.41 26.31
N ARG A 718 -23.47 -1.79 27.38
CA ARG A 718 -24.02 -0.43 27.38
C ARG A 718 -23.05 0.51 28.11
N GLY A 719 -22.82 1.70 27.56
CA GLY A 719 -21.84 2.63 28.10
C GLY A 719 -20.41 2.07 28.07
N GLU A 720 -19.60 2.36 29.09
CA GLU A 720 -18.19 1.96 29.08
C GLU A 720 -17.97 0.48 29.42
N ARG A 721 -18.76 -0.10 30.34
CA ARG A 721 -18.52 -1.45 30.88
C ARG A 721 -19.75 -2.20 31.43
N LEU A 722 -20.99 -1.77 31.18
CA LEU A 722 -22.17 -2.45 31.73
C LEU A 722 -22.60 -3.62 30.82
N PRO A 723 -22.44 -4.90 31.22
CA PRO A 723 -22.92 -6.02 30.42
C PRO A 723 -24.45 -6.00 30.36
N VAL A 724 -25.00 -6.40 29.21
CA VAL A 724 -26.44 -6.40 28.95
C VAL A 724 -26.92 -7.85 28.81
N PRO A 725 -28.00 -8.25 29.51
CA PRO A 725 -28.62 -9.56 29.29
C PRO A 725 -29.00 -9.73 27.81
N LEU A 726 -28.72 -10.89 27.23
CA LEU A 726 -29.04 -11.20 25.84
C LEU A 726 -30.55 -11.11 25.54
N THR A 727 -31.39 -11.25 26.57
CA THR A 727 -32.85 -11.04 26.48
C THR A 727 -33.25 -9.58 26.27
N GLU A 728 -32.39 -8.62 26.60
CA GLU A 728 -32.61 -7.19 26.40
C GLU A 728 -32.00 -6.68 25.07
N VAL A 729 -31.27 -7.52 24.35
CA VAL A 729 -30.69 -7.17 23.05
C VAL A 729 -31.79 -7.30 21.98
N PRO A 730 -32.00 -6.28 21.13
CA PRO A 730 -32.98 -6.37 20.04
C PRO A 730 -32.73 -7.60 19.14
N PRO A 731 -33.76 -8.35 18.73
CA PRO A 731 -33.59 -9.58 17.96
C PRO A 731 -32.80 -9.41 16.66
N VAL A 732 -33.01 -8.28 15.96
CA VAL A 732 -32.24 -7.91 14.76
C VAL A 732 -30.77 -7.74 15.08
N VAL A 733 -30.45 -6.96 16.12
CA VAL A 733 -29.07 -6.73 16.57
C VAL A 733 -28.39 -8.04 16.95
N LEU A 734 -29.05 -8.88 17.76
CA LEU A 734 -28.54 -10.18 18.14
C LEU A 734 -28.25 -11.04 16.90
N SER A 735 -29.23 -11.16 16.00
CA SER A 735 -29.11 -11.99 14.80
C SER A 735 -27.94 -11.56 13.92
N GLU A 736 -27.79 -10.26 13.71
CA GLU A 736 -26.78 -9.72 12.82
C GLU A 736 -25.36 -9.77 13.39
N VAL A 737 -25.20 -9.55 14.69
CA VAL A 737 -23.90 -9.71 15.36
C VAL A 737 -23.49 -11.18 15.37
N MET A 738 -24.41 -12.09 15.67
CA MET A 738 -24.14 -13.53 15.61
C MET A 738 -23.75 -13.97 14.20
N ARG A 739 -24.40 -13.41 13.17
CA ARG A 739 -24.07 -13.67 11.77
C ARG A 739 -22.67 -13.19 11.39
N ASP A 740 -22.23 -12.05 11.91
CA ASP A 740 -20.84 -11.60 11.73
C ASP A 740 -19.85 -12.59 12.35
N VAL A 741 -20.11 -13.04 13.58
CA VAL A 741 -19.21 -13.98 14.28
C VAL A 741 -19.21 -15.36 13.59
N ASP A 742 -20.36 -15.85 13.11
CA ASP A 742 -20.44 -17.06 12.29
C ASP A 742 -19.58 -16.93 11.02
N LEU A 743 -19.64 -15.77 10.34
CA LEU A 743 -18.76 -15.49 9.19
C LEU A 743 -17.28 -15.53 9.60
N PHE A 744 -16.91 -14.93 10.73
CA PHE A 744 -15.52 -14.91 11.19
C PHE A 744 -15.00 -16.32 11.43
N VAL A 745 -15.76 -17.13 12.17
CA VAL A 745 -15.41 -18.52 12.45
C VAL A 745 -15.39 -19.36 11.17
N ALA A 746 -16.38 -19.22 10.30
CA ALA A 746 -16.50 -20.03 9.10
C ALA A 746 -15.49 -19.68 8.00
N ALA A 747 -15.04 -18.42 7.91
CA ALA A 747 -14.14 -17.97 6.83
C ALA A 747 -12.69 -17.76 7.28
N ALA A 748 -12.45 -17.40 8.55
CA ALA A 748 -11.10 -17.34 9.11
C ALA A 748 -10.69 -18.64 9.82
N GLY A 749 -11.63 -19.55 10.09
CA GLY A 749 -11.36 -20.83 10.73
C GLY A 749 -10.39 -21.70 9.92
N VAL A 750 -9.50 -22.41 10.61
CA VAL A 750 -8.52 -23.30 9.94
C VAL A 750 -9.22 -24.41 9.14
N GLY A 751 -10.41 -24.87 9.55
CA GLY A 751 -11.21 -25.85 8.81
C GLY A 751 -11.74 -25.39 7.45
N ALA A 752 -11.71 -24.08 7.16
CA ALA A 752 -12.08 -23.53 5.86
C ALA A 752 -10.89 -23.40 4.91
N ASP A 753 -9.67 -23.67 5.39
CA ASP A 753 -8.43 -23.58 4.63
C ASP A 753 -8.09 -24.94 3.99
N PRO A 754 -8.14 -25.06 2.65
CA PRO A 754 -7.84 -26.30 1.96
C PRO A 754 -6.36 -26.71 2.05
N ASP A 755 -5.45 -25.76 2.32
CA ASP A 755 -4.01 -25.99 2.43
C ASP A 755 -3.61 -26.47 3.84
N TRP A 756 -4.53 -26.41 4.82
CA TRP A 756 -4.26 -26.76 6.23
C TRP A 756 -4.45 -28.25 6.55
N TYR A 757 -4.68 -29.12 5.56
CA TYR A 757 -4.93 -30.55 5.77
C TYR A 757 -3.78 -31.27 6.51
N ASP A 758 -2.53 -30.85 6.30
CA ASP A 758 -1.35 -31.40 6.96
C ASP A 758 -1.15 -30.84 8.38
N GLY A 759 -2.03 -29.94 8.84
CA GLY A 759 -1.96 -29.32 10.17
C GLY A 759 -0.83 -28.29 10.32
N GLY A 760 -0.35 -27.72 9.22
CA GLY A 760 0.75 -26.75 9.21
C GLY A 760 2.12 -27.38 9.53
N PRO A 761 3.14 -26.58 9.91
CA PRO A 761 4.54 -27.02 10.11
C PRO A 761 4.83 -28.11 11.17
N GLY A 762 3.84 -28.91 11.59
CA GLY A 762 4.03 -30.02 12.52
C GLY A 762 2.85 -30.98 12.67
N GLY A 763 1.90 -31.09 11.73
CA GLY A 763 0.82 -32.07 11.85
C GLY A 763 -0.35 -31.67 12.76
N ARG A 764 -0.44 -30.40 13.18
CA ARG A 764 -1.24 -29.96 14.34
C ARG A 764 -2.69 -29.70 13.99
N TYR A 765 -3.59 -29.95 14.95
CA TYR A 765 -5.04 -29.70 14.82
C TYR A 765 -5.69 -30.41 13.63
N ARG A 766 -5.09 -31.49 13.12
CA ARG A 766 -5.62 -32.28 12.00
C ARG A 766 -7.02 -32.84 12.31
N ASP A 767 -7.22 -33.32 13.54
CA ASP A 767 -8.53 -33.81 14.00
C ASP A 767 -9.57 -32.68 14.08
N TYR A 768 -9.15 -31.50 14.56
CA TYR A 768 -10.01 -30.31 14.60
C TYR A 768 -10.38 -29.84 13.18
N TRP A 769 -9.41 -29.83 12.26
CA TRP A 769 -9.64 -29.48 10.85
C TRP A 769 -10.63 -30.45 10.20
N ALA A 770 -10.47 -31.77 10.41
CA ALA A 770 -11.36 -32.78 9.85
C ALA A 770 -12.79 -32.64 10.40
N GLN A 771 -12.93 -32.48 11.72
CA GLN A 771 -14.22 -32.26 12.38
C GLN A 771 -14.90 -30.97 11.92
N SER A 772 -14.15 -29.87 11.78
CA SER A 772 -14.68 -28.59 11.32
C SER A 772 -14.99 -28.58 9.82
N SER A 773 -14.26 -29.34 9.01
CA SER A 773 -14.41 -29.37 7.55
C SER A 773 -15.63 -30.15 7.09
N PHE A 774 -16.01 -31.21 7.81
CA PHE A 774 -17.04 -32.18 7.40
C PHE A 774 -18.12 -32.42 8.46
N GLY A 775 -18.10 -31.64 9.54
CA GLY A 775 -19.05 -31.73 10.65
C GLY A 775 -20.44 -31.20 10.33
N GLU A 776 -21.20 -30.86 11.37
CA GLU A 776 -22.56 -30.34 11.21
C GLU A 776 -22.60 -28.99 10.49
N LEU A 777 -23.65 -28.75 9.69
CA LEU A 777 -23.81 -27.51 8.96
C LEU A 777 -24.14 -26.35 9.91
N ALA A 778 -23.27 -25.34 9.93
CA ALA A 778 -23.60 -24.00 10.42
C ALA A 778 -24.81 -23.41 9.67
N PRO A 779 -25.51 -22.39 10.20
CA PRO A 779 -26.66 -21.76 9.54
C PRO A 779 -26.40 -21.34 8.09
N THR A 780 -25.19 -20.84 7.80
CA THR A 780 -24.76 -20.47 6.45
C THR A 780 -24.71 -21.69 5.52
N GLY A 781 -24.22 -22.83 6.02
CA GLY A 781 -24.17 -24.10 5.28
C GLY A 781 -25.56 -24.68 5.00
N ARG A 782 -26.49 -24.57 5.97
CA ARG A 782 -27.89 -24.98 5.78
C ARG A 782 -28.57 -24.16 4.70
N THR A 783 -28.37 -22.83 4.72
CA THR A 783 -28.88 -21.93 3.68
C THR A 783 -28.38 -22.33 2.29
N ARG A 784 -27.08 -22.65 2.15
CA ARG A 784 -26.52 -23.13 0.87
C ARG A 784 -27.14 -24.46 0.45
N ARG A 785 -27.29 -25.40 1.37
CA ARG A 785 -27.92 -26.70 1.13
C ARG A 785 -29.35 -26.53 0.62
N ASP A 786 -30.15 -25.65 1.23
CA ASP A 786 -31.52 -25.37 0.79
C ASP A 786 -31.54 -24.74 -0.62
N VAL A 787 -30.65 -23.77 -0.89
CA VAL A 787 -30.53 -23.19 -2.24
C VAL A 787 -30.10 -24.24 -3.27
N LEU A 788 -29.17 -25.13 -2.91
CA LEU A 788 -28.75 -26.23 -3.79
C LEU A 788 -29.90 -27.19 -4.09
N ALA A 789 -30.79 -27.45 -3.13
CA ALA A 789 -31.98 -28.29 -3.34
C ALA A 789 -32.87 -27.75 -4.47
N ASP A 790 -33.01 -26.43 -4.57
CA ASP A 790 -33.79 -25.77 -5.61
C ASP A 790 -33.06 -25.66 -6.96
N LEU A 791 -31.73 -25.49 -6.92
CA LEU A 791 -30.90 -25.28 -8.11
C LEU A 791 -30.54 -26.57 -8.84
N ILE A 792 -30.15 -27.62 -8.11
CA ILE A 792 -29.65 -28.88 -8.70
C ILE A 792 -30.61 -29.50 -9.72
N PRO A 793 -31.93 -29.58 -9.48
CA PRO A 793 -32.87 -30.15 -10.45
C PRO A 793 -32.90 -29.43 -11.81
N ARG A 794 -32.39 -28.19 -11.88
CA ARG A 794 -32.33 -27.37 -13.10
C ARG A 794 -30.99 -27.50 -13.83
N LEU A 795 -30.02 -28.22 -13.26
CA LEU A 795 -28.71 -28.41 -13.85
C LEU A 795 -28.66 -29.63 -14.78
N ALA A 796 -27.78 -29.57 -15.78
CA ALA A 796 -27.54 -30.69 -16.70
C ALA A 796 -26.99 -31.96 -16.00
N ILE A 797 -26.52 -31.84 -14.75
CA ILE A 797 -25.97 -32.93 -13.95
C ILE A 797 -26.96 -33.47 -12.90
N ALA A 798 -28.24 -33.10 -12.98
CA ALA A 798 -29.24 -33.45 -11.97
C ALA A 798 -29.33 -34.97 -11.70
N ASP A 799 -29.24 -35.80 -12.74
CA ASP A 799 -29.26 -37.28 -12.64
C ASP A 799 -27.98 -37.89 -12.05
N ARG A 800 -26.96 -37.05 -11.81
CA ARG A 800 -25.69 -37.40 -11.17
C ARG A 800 -25.57 -36.84 -9.76
N CYS A 801 -26.56 -36.09 -9.27
CA CYS A 801 -26.49 -35.41 -7.98
C CYS A 801 -27.54 -35.93 -7.00
N THR A 802 -27.10 -36.20 -5.76
CA THR A 802 -27.98 -36.49 -4.63
C THR A 802 -27.62 -35.55 -3.49
N LEU A 803 -28.60 -34.81 -2.98
CA LEU A 803 -28.40 -33.91 -1.85
C LEU A 803 -28.81 -34.60 -0.54
N THR A 804 -27.90 -34.65 0.43
CA THR A 804 -28.16 -35.21 1.76
C THR A 804 -28.48 -34.08 2.77
N ASP A 805 -28.47 -34.44 4.05
CA ASP A 805 -28.42 -33.54 5.19
C ASP A 805 -27.28 -32.51 5.13
N ARG A 806 -26.04 -32.94 4.80
CA ARG A 806 -24.85 -32.05 4.82
C ARG A 806 -23.96 -32.10 3.57
N PHE A 807 -24.17 -33.06 2.67
CA PHE A 807 -23.36 -33.22 1.47
C PHE A 807 -24.19 -33.08 0.18
N LEU A 808 -23.56 -32.53 -0.85
CA LEU A 808 -23.93 -32.77 -2.24
C LEU A 808 -23.08 -33.93 -2.76
N GLU A 809 -23.71 -35.08 -2.98
CA GLU A 809 -23.08 -36.24 -3.59
C GLU A 809 -23.17 -36.14 -5.11
N VAL A 810 -22.03 -36.33 -5.78
CA VAL A 810 -21.87 -36.18 -7.24
C VAL A 810 -21.25 -37.46 -7.78
N ARG A 811 -21.99 -38.18 -8.61
CA ARG A 811 -21.52 -39.38 -9.30
C ARG A 811 -20.75 -38.99 -10.57
N GLY A 812 -19.43 -39.14 -10.54
CA GLY A 812 -18.58 -39.04 -11.71
C GLY A 812 -18.52 -40.35 -12.51
N ASP A 813 -17.62 -40.40 -13.50
CA ASP A 813 -17.36 -41.59 -14.31
C ASP A 813 -16.21 -42.46 -13.76
N LEU A 814 -15.41 -41.94 -12.81
CA LEU A 814 -14.33 -42.63 -12.09
C LEU A 814 -14.73 -42.91 -10.64
N HIS A 815 -15.25 -41.91 -9.93
CA HIS A 815 -15.59 -42.02 -8.50
C HIS A 815 -16.91 -41.32 -8.15
N THR A 816 -17.41 -41.57 -6.94
CA THR A 816 -18.47 -40.76 -6.32
C THR A 816 -17.86 -39.78 -5.34
N TYR A 817 -18.24 -38.51 -5.44
CA TYR A 817 -17.68 -37.41 -4.66
C TYR A 817 -18.73 -36.84 -3.71
N ARG A 818 -18.35 -36.49 -2.49
CA ARG A 818 -19.23 -35.87 -1.48
C ARG A 818 -18.69 -34.49 -1.16
N ILE A 819 -19.39 -33.45 -1.60
CA ILE A 819 -19.02 -32.05 -1.40
C ILE A 819 -19.77 -31.52 -0.17
N HIS A 820 -19.07 -31.10 0.87
CA HIS A 820 -19.71 -30.59 2.08
C HIS A 820 -20.36 -29.21 1.80
N CYS A 821 -21.65 -29.04 2.14
CA CYS A 821 -22.41 -27.83 1.79
C CYS A 821 -21.95 -26.58 2.56
N GLY A 822 -21.24 -26.76 3.69
CA GLY A 822 -20.69 -25.66 4.49
C GLY A 822 -19.31 -25.21 4.00
N SER A 823 -18.36 -26.14 3.96
CA SER A 823 -16.93 -25.86 3.70
C SER A 823 -16.56 -25.93 2.23
N GLY A 824 -17.33 -26.64 1.39
CA GLY A 824 -16.97 -26.94 0.00
C GLY A 824 -15.87 -28.00 -0.16
N ASN A 825 -15.40 -28.61 0.93
CA ASN A 825 -14.39 -29.67 0.89
C ASN A 825 -14.97 -30.98 0.35
N ILE A 826 -14.14 -31.79 -0.31
CA ILE A 826 -14.57 -32.94 -1.09
C ILE A 826 -14.00 -34.23 -0.49
N LEU A 827 -14.86 -35.24 -0.34
CA LEU A 827 -14.46 -36.62 -0.04
C LEU A 827 -14.74 -37.52 -1.24
N ILE A 828 -13.88 -38.50 -1.49
CA ILE A 828 -14.08 -39.56 -2.48
C ILE A 828 -14.63 -40.78 -1.74
N ALA A 829 -15.83 -41.24 -2.13
CA ALA A 829 -16.45 -42.45 -1.60
C ALA A 829 -15.90 -43.72 -2.29
N PRO A 830 -15.86 -44.89 -1.63
CA PRO A 830 -16.37 -45.15 -0.28
C PRO A 830 -15.38 -44.85 0.86
N ASP A 831 -14.08 -44.71 0.58
CA ASP A 831 -13.02 -44.65 1.60
C ASP A 831 -12.90 -43.30 2.32
N GLU A 832 -13.79 -42.35 2.02
CA GLU A 832 -13.79 -40.96 2.53
C GLU A 832 -12.42 -40.28 2.39
N ARG A 833 -11.73 -40.53 1.27
CA ARG A 833 -10.43 -39.91 0.99
C ARG A 833 -10.61 -38.45 0.61
N TYR A 834 -9.91 -37.54 1.28
CA TYR A 834 -9.95 -36.11 0.96
C TYR A 834 -9.39 -35.82 -0.43
N LEU A 835 -10.11 -35.00 -1.20
CA LEU A 835 -9.70 -34.49 -2.50
C LEU A 835 -9.57 -32.96 -2.44
N CYS A 836 -8.34 -32.46 -2.55
CA CYS A 836 -8.05 -31.03 -2.57
C CYS A 836 -8.18 -30.48 -4.00
N VAL A 837 -9.19 -29.62 -4.20
CA VAL A 837 -9.40 -28.86 -5.44
C VAL A 837 -9.39 -27.38 -5.08
N ILE A 838 -8.29 -26.70 -5.41
CA ILE A 838 -8.10 -25.27 -5.19
C ILE A 838 -8.61 -24.53 -6.44
N PRO A 839 -9.59 -23.63 -6.32
CA PRO A 839 -10.01 -22.79 -7.43
C PRO A 839 -8.86 -21.90 -7.89
N ASP A 840 -8.63 -21.81 -9.20
CA ASP A 840 -7.65 -20.89 -9.75
C ASP A 840 -8.10 -19.44 -9.43
N SER A 841 -7.38 -18.80 -8.51
CA SER A 841 -7.81 -17.63 -7.76
C SER A 841 -7.75 -16.35 -8.61
N ALA A 842 -8.66 -16.22 -9.58
CA ALA A 842 -8.97 -14.95 -10.22
C ALA A 842 -10.28 -14.91 -11.03
N LYS A 843 -10.85 -16.04 -11.46
CA LYS A 843 -11.92 -16.03 -12.48
C LYS A 843 -12.86 -17.24 -12.45
N ALA A 844 -13.32 -17.70 -11.29
CA ALA A 844 -14.53 -18.52 -11.29
C ALA A 844 -15.68 -17.61 -11.75
N LYS A 845 -16.00 -17.64 -13.05
CA LYS A 845 -17.21 -16.99 -13.56
C LYS A 845 -18.37 -17.60 -12.78
N GLU A 846 -19.21 -16.75 -12.18
CA GLU A 846 -20.50 -17.23 -11.71
C GLU A 846 -21.19 -17.95 -12.88
N PRO A 847 -21.73 -19.16 -12.65
CA PRO A 847 -22.40 -19.88 -13.71
C PRO A 847 -23.50 -19.01 -14.33
N GLU A 848 -23.68 -19.07 -15.65
CA GLU A 848 -24.77 -18.37 -16.37
C GLU A 848 -26.12 -19.00 -16.01
N MET A 849 -26.52 -18.88 -14.74
CA MET A 849 -27.73 -19.41 -14.17
C MET A 849 -28.26 -18.43 -13.12
N PHE A 850 -29.58 -18.45 -12.91
CA PHE A 850 -30.20 -17.67 -11.85
C PHE A 850 -29.68 -18.13 -10.49
N LEU A 851 -29.16 -17.19 -9.70
CA LEU A 851 -28.90 -17.36 -8.27
C LEU A 851 -29.85 -16.44 -7.48
N PRO A 852 -30.36 -16.87 -6.32
CA PRO A 852 -31.30 -16.08 -5.53
C PRO A 852 -30.66 -14.83 -4.91
N PHE A 853 -29.33 -14.77 -4.79
CA PHE A 853 -28.58 -13.63 -4.28
C PHE A 853 -27.14 -13.58 -4.81
N GLU A 854 -26.55 -12.39 -4.78
CA GLU A 854 -25.14 -12.14 -5.11
C GLU A 854 -24.22 -12.35 -3.90
N GLY A 855 -22.92 -12.60 -4.14
CA GLY A 855 -21.85 -12.45 -3.14
C GLY A 855 -21.52 -13.66 -2.25
N ASP A 856 -22.12 -14.83 -2.47
CA ASP A 856 -21.70 -16.09 -1.80
C ASP A 856 -20.76 -16.90 -2.71
N SER A 857 -19.47 -16.56 -2.65
CA SER A 857 -18.44 -17.22 -3.45
C SER A 857 -18.35 -18.73 -3.22
N ARG A 858 -18.70 -19.20 -2.01
CA ARG A 858 -18.64 -20.62 -1.66
C ARG A 858 -19.74 -21.43 -2.33
N LEU A 859 -20.94 -20.86 -2.50
CA LEU A 859 -22.01 -21.50 -3.27
C LEU A 859 -21.56 -21.71 -4.74
N GLY A 860 -20.98 -20.68 -5.35
CA GLY A 860 -20.43 -20.77 -6.71
C GLY A 860 -19.29 -21.79 -6.83
N GLU A 861 -18.44 -21.89 -5.80
CA GLU A 861 -17.38 -22.90 -5.71
C GLU A 861 -17.94 -24.33 -5.65
N ILE A 862 -18.95 -24.57 -4.80
CA ILE A 862 -19.60 -25.89 -4.69
C ILE A 862 -20.22 -26.31 -6.02
N LEU A 863 -20.93 -25.40 -6.70
CA LEU A 863 -21.51 -25.66 -8.03
C LEU A 863 -20.42 -25.94 -9.07
N SER A 864 -19.33 -25.18 -9.07
CA SER A 864 -18.21 -25.37 -9.98
C SER A 864 -17.52 -26.72 -9.76
N LYS A 865 -17.31 -27.11 -8.50
CA LYS A 865 -16.79 -28.43 -8.12
C LYS A 865 -17.73 -29.54 -8.56
N ALA A 866 -19.04 -29.40 -8.36
CA ALA A 866 -20.02 -30.40 -8.79
C ALA A 866 -20.00 -30.61 -10.31
N LEU A 867 -19.96 -29.54 -11.11
CA LEU A 867 -19.86 -29.62 -12.57
C LEU A 867 -18.55 -30.25 -13.03
N LEU A 868 -17.43 -29.92 -12.39
CA LEU A 868 -16.11 -30.50 -12.69
C LEU A 868 -16.10 -32.01 -12.40
N LEU A 869 -16.56 -32.41 -11.21
CA LEU A 869 -16.51 -33.78 -10.71
C LEU A 869 -17.53 -34.70 -11.40
N ALA A 870 -18.67 -34.17 -11.82
CA ALA A 870 -19.62 -34.89 -12.66
C ALA A 870 -19.03 -35.27 -14.03
N ALA A 871 -17.90 -34.67 -14.45
CA ALA A 871 -17.19 -34.96 -15.68
C ALA A 871 -15.71 -35.33 -15.41
N ASP A 872 -15.45 -36.07 -14.33
CA ASP A 872 -14.10 -36.40 -13.83
C ASP A 872 -13.12 -36.97 -14.89
N LYS A 873 -13.58 -37.78 -15.85
CA LYS A 873 -12.76 -38.26 -16.98
C LYS A 873 -12.21 -37.17 -17.90
N LYS A 874 -12.79 -35.97 -17.87
CA LYS A 874 -12.33 -34.81 -18.67
C LYS A 874 -11.35 -33.93 -17.92
N ILE A 875 -11.05 -34.21 -16.65
CA ILE A 875 -10.09 -33.45 -15.85
C ILE A 875 -8.69 -33.67 -16.42
N LYS A 876 -7.96 -32.57 -16.66
CA LYS A 876 -6.59 -32.57 -17.19
C LYS A 876 -5.56 -32.02 -16.21
N ASP A 877 -6.01 -31.53 -15.06
CA ASP A 877 -5.14 -30.94 -14.05
C ASP A 877 -4.26 -32.01 -13.41
N PRO A 878 -2.92 -31.91 -13.49
CA PRO A 878 -2.02 -32.94 -12.99
C PRO A 878 -1.96 -33.02 -11.46
N VAL A 879 -2.41 -32.00 -10.72
CA VAL A 879 -2.53 -32.02 -9.25
C VAL A 879 -3.77 -32.78 -8.83
N ILE A 880 -4.90 -32.57 -9.52
CA ILE A 880 -6.15 -33.31 -9.26
C ILE A 880 -5.99 -34.77 -9.68
N LEU A 881 -5.43 -35.04 -10.87
CA LEU A 881 -5.25 -36.40 -11.39
C LEU A 881 -4.34 -37.28 -10.53
N ARG A 882 -3.40 -36.70 -9.78
CA ARG A 882 -2.55 -37.46 -8.83
C ARG A 882 -3.31 -37.87 -7.55
N GLN A 883 -4.46 -37.24 -7.28
CA GLN A 883 -5.29 -37.50 -6.10
C GLN A 883 -6.48 -38.41 -6.42
N LEU A 884 -6.93 -38.51 -7.68
CA LEU A 884 -8.00 -39.42 -8.12
C LEU A 884 -7.47 -40.84 -8.25
#